data_AF-A0A2Z7A4W8-F1
#
_entry.id   AF-A0A2Z7A4W8-F1
#
_cell.length_a   1.000
_cell.length_b   1.000
_cell.length_c   1.000
_cell.angle_alpha   90.00
_cell.angle_beta   90.00
_cell.angle_gamma   90.00
#
_symmetry.space_group_name_H-M   'P 1'
#
loop_
_entity.id
_entity.type
_entity.pdbx_description
1 polymer ?
#
loop_
_entity_poly.entity_id
_entity_poly.type
_entity_poly.pdbx_seq_one_letter_code
_entity_poly.pdbx_strand_id
1 'polypeptide(L)'
;MAGAAAAAAAKPKVGRLCGICTSRRAALKRPKTLEQICRECFYAVFEDEIHRVIVGNNLFKPGERIAIGASGGKVNGIIADSTVLAYVMSELNRRHGYGLDLFLLSVDEGITGYRDDSLETVKRNEVQYGLPLKVVSYKELYGWTMDEIVKLIGLKNNCTFCGVFRRQALDRGAALLNVDKLVTGHNADDIAETVLLNILRGDIARLSRCTSIITGEDGPIPRCKPFKYTYEKEIVIYPFLTACIYSPNAYRGFAREFIKDLERIRPRAILDIIKSGEDFRISTSTKMPEQGNCEKCGYISSQKWCKACVLLDGLNRGLPKMGIGRMRHLDNDSNKDTRQNDPYRFFTWNVTYGTIYPLGIPQQGILINGQFPGPEIYSVTNDNIIVNVFNSLDAPFLIHWNGIQNRRNSFEDGVYGTTCPIPPGKNFTYILQMKDQIGSFFYFPSLAFHKAAGGFGAIRILSRPLIPVPFPNPADDYSLLIGDWYTANHTDLKAKLDGGSKLPFPDGILINGRGPNATSFTVQSGNTYRLRICNVGLQNSLNFRVQGHKLKVVEVEGTHTLQISYSSLDIHLGQCMSVLVTADQPPQAYYIVVSSRFTTPVLVTTGFLRYASSNTPASGPLPGGPTTEIDWSLNQARSIRTNLTASGPRPNPQGSYHYGMINTTRTIRLASSAAQVNGKQRYAINSVSFVPADTPLKVADYYKISGVFRVGSISDAPTGGGMYLDTSVMGADYRAFIEIVFENSEDILQSYHLNGYAFWVVGMDGGQWTSASRDQYNLRDAVSRCTVQVYPNSWTAIYLPLDNVGMWNLRSEFWARQYLGQQFYLRVYTTSTSLRDEYPIPKNALLCGRASGRRTRPL
;
A
#
# COMPACT_ATOMS: atom_id res chain seq x y z
N MET A 1 -10.10 58.08 -29.73
CA MET A 1 -11.44 57.94 -29.12
C MET A 1 -11.41 56.73 -28.19
N ALA A 2 -11.36 56.98 -26.87
CA ALA A 2 -11.84 56.02 -25.87
C ALA A 2 -13.36 55.87 -26.07
N GLY A 3 -14.07 54.77 -25.83
CA GLY A 3 -13.87 53.56 -25.05
C GLY A 3 -15.23 53.23 -24.44
N ALA A 4 -15.71 51.99 -24.50
CA ALA A 4 -16.69 51.40 -23.58
C ALA A 4 -17.08 49.98 -24.02
N ALA A 5 -16.46 48.97 -23.42
CA ALA A 5 -17.03 47.63 -23.35
C ALA A 5 -17.89 47.54 -22.08
N ALA A 6 -19.18 47.25 -22.23
CA ALA A 6 -20.13 47.16 -21.14
C ALA A 6 -19.84 45.94 -20.25
N ALA A 7 -19.66 46.18 -18.96
CA ALA A 7 -19.61 45.15 -17.93
C ALA A 7 -21.02 44.61 -17.65
N ALA A 8 -21.22 43.30 -17.82
CA ALA A 8 -22.44 42.63 -17.41
C ALA A 8 -22.51 42.54 -15.87
N ALA A 9 -23.49 43.22 -15.27
CA ALA A 9 -23.78 43.14 -13.85
C ALA A 9 -24.32 41.75 -13.47
N ALA A 10 -23.67 41.10 -12.50
CA ALA A 10 -24.14 39.84 -11.93
C ALA A 10 -25.43 40.06 -11.12
N LYS A 11 -26.49 39.30 -11.43
CA LYS A 11 -27.74 39.29 -10.63
C LYS A 11 -27.47 38.77 -9.21
N PRO A 12 -28.04 39.39 -8.16
CA PRO A 12 -27.88 38.92 -6.79
C PRO A 12 -28.62 37.58 -6.59
N LYS A 13 -27.91 36.55 -6.08
CA LYS A 13 -28.51 35.27 -5.71
C LYS A 13 -29.44 35.48 -4.50
N VAL A 14 -30.75 35.36 -4.70
CA VAL A 14 -31.74 35.28 -3.62
C VAL A 14 -31.40 34.06 -2.74
N GLY A 15 -31.02 34.29 -1.48
CA GLY A 15 -30.75 33.22 -0.52
C GLY A 15 -32.05 32.50 -0.16
N ARG A 16 -32.05 31.16 -0.16
CA ARG A 16 -33.23 30.35 0.21
C ARG A 16 -33.63 30.60 1.67
N LEU A 17 -34.94 30.68 1.93
CA LEU A 17 -35.52 30.82 3.26
C LEU A 17 -35.50 29.49 4.04
N CYS A 18 -35.55 29.56 5.36
CA CYS A 18 -35.59 28.41 6.26
C CYS A 18 -36.87 27.59 6.05
N GLY A 19 -36.73 26.28 5.86
CA GLY A 19 -37.86 25.36 5.65
C GLY A 19 -38.77 25.15 6.87
N ILE A 20 -38.42 25.69 8.05
CA ILE A 20 -39.23 25.57 9.28
C ILE A 20 -39.97 26.88 9.56
N CYS A 21 -39.23 27.97 9.82
CA CYS A 21 -39.87 29.23 10.23
C CYS A 21 -40.22 30.16 9.07
N THR A 22 -39.78 29.85 7.84
CA THR A 22 -40.02 30.57 6.57
C THR A 22 -39.69 32.07 6.54
N SER A 23 -39.22 32.63 7.65
CA SER A 23 -38.97 34.05 7.90
C SER A 23 -37.49 34.41 7.94
N ARG A 24 -36.62 33.45 8.28
CA ARG A 24 -35.16 33.63 8.36
C ARG A 24 -34.48 32.96 7.17
N ARG A 25 -33.33 33.48 6.74
CA ARG A 25 -32.49 32.85 5.71
C ARG A 25 -31.97 31.50 6.20
N ALA A 26 -31.98 30.49 5.33
CA ALA A 26 -31.38 29.20 5.64
C ALA A 26 -29.85 29.38 5.81
N ALA A 27 -29.32 28.92 6.94
CA ALA A 27 -27.92 29.04 7.31
C ALA A 27 -27.17 27.71 7.15
N LEU A 28 -27.88 26.59 7.30
CA LEU A 28 -27.30 25.24 7.21
C LEU A 28 -28.28 24.24 6.59
N LYS A 29 -27.74 23.11 6.14
CA LYS A 29 -28.51 21.97 5.64
C LYS A 29 -28.34 20.80 6.61
N ARG A 30 -29.44 20.28 7.18
CA ARG A 30 -29.40 19.16 8.13
C ARG A 30 -28.85 17.90 7.45
N PRO A 31 -27.80 17.26 7.99
CA PRO A 31 -27.32 15.96 7.52
C PRO A 31 -28.39 14.87 7.52
N LYS A 32 -29.21 14.81 8.59
CA LYS A 32 -30.21 13.74 8.80
C LYS A 32 -31.38 13.80 7.82
N THR A 33 -31.90 15.00 7.55
CA THR A 33 -33.15 15.20 6.75
C THR A 33 -32.92 15.92 5.43
N LEU A 34 -31.72 16.48 5.19
CA LEU A 34 -31.39 17.36 4.06
C LEU A 34 -32.15 18.70 4.03
N GLU A 35 -32.91 19.03 5.07
CA GLU A 35 -33.67 20.28 5.17
C GLU A 35 -32.74 21.49 5.33
N GLN A 36 -33.07 22.58 4.64
CA GLN A 36 -32.33 23.85 4.73
C GLN A 36 -32.99 24.73 5.78
N ILE A 37 -32.30 25.01 6.89
CA ILE A 37 -32.88 25.70 8.05
C ILE A 37 -31.98 26.80 8.59
N CYS A 38 -32.58 27.77 9.30
CA CYS A 38 -31.83 28.79 10.04
C CYS A 38 -31.26 28.19 11.33
N ARG A 39 -30.28 28.89 11.92
CA ARG A 39 -29.55 28.45 13.10
C ARG A 39 -30.48 28.26 14.31
N GLU A 40 -31.42 29.16 14.53
CA GLU A 40 -32.32 29.15 15.68
C GLU A 40 -33.29 27.96 15.59
N CYS A 41 -33.81 27.66 14.40
CA CYS A 41 -34.63 26.47 14.17
C CYS A 41 -33.82 25.18 14.27
N PHE A 42 -32.54 25.18 13.90
CA PHE A 42 -31.67 24.03 14.09
C PHE A 42 -31.48 23.70 15.57
N TYR A 43 -31.18 24.70 16.42
CA TYR A 43 -31.03 24.47 17.86
C TYR A 43 -32.30 23.92 18.50
N ALA A 44 -33.46 24.51 18.19
CA ALA A 44 -34.74 24.05 18.71
C ALA A 44 -35.03 22.60 18.33
N VAL A 45 -34.86 22.22 17.06
CA VAL A 45 -35.14 20.86 16.58
C VAL A 45 -34.12 19.86 17.11
N PHE A 46 -32.83 20.24 17.16
CA PHE A 46 -31.76 19.39 17.67
C PHE A 46 -31.99 19.03 19.15
N GLU A 47 -32.30 20.03 19.98
CA GLU A 47 -32.57 19.84 21.41
C GLU A 47 -33.87 19.06 21.65
N ASP A 48 -34.93 19.36 20.90
CA ASP A 48 -36.23 18.69 21.02
C ASP A 48 -36.17 17.21 20.62
N GLU A 49 -35.40 16.85 19.58
CA GLU A 49 -35.16 15.44 19.23
C GLU A 49 -34.49 14.67 20.37
N ILE A 50 -33.53 15.29 21.06
CA ILE A 50 -32.84 14.68 22.21
C ILE A 50 -33.78 14.57 23.42
N HIS A 51 -34.58 15.61 23.67
CA HIS A 51 -35.63 15.60 24.71
C HIS A 51 -36.61 14.45 24.51
N ARG A 52 -37.11 14.25 23.28
CA ARG A 52 -38.03 13.15 22.96
C ARG A 52 -37.38 11.78 23.17
N VAL A 53 -36.10 11.62 22.88
CA VAL A 53 -35.36 10.38 23.16
C VAL A 53 -35.27 10.13 24.67
N ILE A 54 -34.97 11.16 25.46
CA ILE A 54 -34.88 11.05 26.93
C ILE A 54 -36.23 10.63 27.53
N VAL A 55 -37.31 11.35 27.19
CA VAL A 55 -38.65 11.12 27.73
C VAL A 55 -39.24 9.82 27.21
N GLY A 56 -39.17 9.57 25.89
CA GLY A 56 -39.74 8.39 25.27
C GLY A 56 -39.11 7.06 25.71
N ASN A 57 -37.91 7.11 26.28
CA ASN A 57 -37.22 5.93 26.85
C ASN A 57 -37.14 5.95 28.38
N ASN A 58 -37.80 6.90 29.06
CA ASN A 58 -37.78 7.06 30.52
C ASN A 58 -36.35 7.01 31.12
N LEU A 59 -35.39 7.73 30.49
CA LEU A 59 -33.99 7.60 30.85
C LEU A 59 -33.67 8.07 32.27
N PHE A 60 -34.40 9.06 32.80
CA PHE A 60 -34.14 9.68 34.10
C PHE A 60 -35.40 9.83 34.94
N LYS A 61 -35.23 9.91 36.26
CA LYS A 61 -36.27 10.24 37.23
C LYS A 61 -35.88 11.52 37.99
N PRO A 62 -36.85 12.35 38.41
CA PRO A 62 -36.56 13.52 39.23
C PRO A 62 -35.82 13.13 40.52
N GLY A 63 -34.80 13.91 40.90
CA GLY A 63 -33.96 13.68 42.07
C GLY A 63 -32.76 12.75 41.85
N GLU A 64 -32.62 12.14 40.66
CA GLU A 64 -31.45 11.32 40.35
C GLU A 64 -30.18 12.17 40.17
N ARG A 65 -29.06 11.63 40.67
CA ARG A 65 -27.71 12.18 40.54
C ARG A 65 -27.05 11.58 39.31
N ILE A 66 -26.62 12.43 38.38
CA ILE A 66 -26.21 12.01 37.04
C ILE A 66 -24.80 12.50 36.75
N ALA A 67 -23.85 11.58 36.51
CA ALA A 67 -22.53 11.94 36.01
C ALA A 67 -22.54 12.04 34.48
N ILE A 68 -21.97 13.10 33.93
CA ILE A 68 -21.73 13.28 32.50
C ILE A 68 -20.25 12.97 32.23
N GLY A 69 -20.01 11.89 31.48
CA GLY A 69 -18.67 11.42 31.16
C GLY A 69 -17.95 12.30 30.13
N ALA A 70 -17.06 13.18 30.58
CA ALA A 70 -16.19 14.03 29.77
C ALA A 70 -14.82 13.37 29.47
N SER A 71 -14.82 12.07 29.13
CA SER A 71 -13.60 11.29 28.90
C SER A 71 -13.42 10.73 27.48
N GLY A 72 -14.29 11.10 26.53
CA GLY A 72 -14.17 10.73 25.11
C GLY A 72 -13.01 11.43 24.38
N GLY A 73 -12.52 10.81 23.30
CA GLY A 73 -11.39 11.32 22.50
C GLY A 73 -11.66 12.68 21.83
N LYS A 74 -10.61 13.48 21.61
CA LYS A 74 -10.70 14.90 21.28
C LYS A 74 -10.44 15.25 19.83
N VAL A 75 -11.27 16.13 19.30
CA VAL A 75 -11.04 16.95 18.12
C VAL A 75 -10.19 18.16 18.50
N ASN A 76 -8.97 18.33 17.95
CA ASN A 76 -8.07 19.49 18.17
C ASN A 76 -8.16 20.16 19.56
N GLY A 77 -7.97 19.40 20.64
CA GLY A 77 -7.96 19.97 22.00
C GLY A 77 -9.33 20.38 22.57
N ILE A 78 -10.45 20.01 21.95
CA ILE A 78 -11.82 20.24 22.46
C ILE A 78 -12.63 18.93 22.45
N ILE A 79 -13.34 18.67 23.55
CA ILE A 79 -14.22 17.51 23.73
C ILE A 79 -15.60 17.85 23.14
N ALA A 80 -15.81 17.65 21.83
CA ALA A 80 -17.03 18.09 21.16
C ALA A 80 -18.30 17.36 21.69
N ASP A 81 -18.33 16.02 21.65
CA ASP A 81 -19.55 15.27 22.01
C ASP A 81 -19.93 15.42 23.49
N SER A 82 -18.95 15.36 24.39
CA SER A 82 -19.21 15.41 25.83
C SER A 82 -19.49 16.83 26.34
N THR A 83 -18.94 17.86 25.68
CA THR A 83 -19.25 19.26 26.02
C THR A 83 -20.63 19.66 25.51
N VAL A 84 -20.97 19.26 24.28
CA VAL A 84 -22.33 19.45 23.75
C VAL A 84 -23.35 18.67 24.59
N LEU A 85 -23.01 17.45 25.01
CA LEU A 85 -23.84 16.67 25.92
C LEU A 85 -24.03 17.38 27.27
N ALA A 86 -22.97 17.92 27.87
CA ALA A 86 -23.07 18.68 29.13
C ALA A 86 -23.98 19.92 28.98
N TYR A 87 -23.81 20.67 27.88
CA TYR A 87 -24.66 21.82 27.57
C TYR A 87 -26.13 21.40 27.40
N VAL A 88 -26.39 20.43 26.52
CA VAL A 88 -27.76 19.99 26.20
C VAL A 88 -28.45 19.42 27.43
N MET A 89 -27.76 18.61 28.23
CA MET A 89 -28.34 18.08 29.47
C MET A 89 -28.67 19.19 30.47
N SER A 90 -27.81 20.20 30.62
CA SER A 90 -28.07 21.35 31.49
C SER A 90 -29.23 22.19 30.98
N GLU A 91 -29.26 22.47 29.68
CA GLU A 91 -30.30 23.27 29.03
C GLU A 91 -31.66 22.58 29.08
N LEU A 92 -31.72 21.26 28.82
CA LEU A 92 -32.96 20.50 28.90
C LEU A 92 -33.43 20.32 30.35
N ASN A 93 -32.53 20.10 31.31
CA ASN A 93 -32.87 20.03 32.74
C ASN A 93 -33.51 21.35 33.21
N ARG A 94 -32.96 22.50 32.78
CA ARG A 94 -33.48 23.84 33.07
C ARG A 94 -34.79 24.14 32.35
N ARG A 95 -34.87 23.85 31.04
CA ARG A 95 -36.02 24.20 30.19
C ARG A 95 -37.25 23.33 30.46
N HIS A 96 -37.06 22.04 30.73
CA HIS A 96 -38.13 21.07 30.92
C HIS A 96 -38.30 20.61 32.37
N GLY A 97 -37.48 21.09 33.30
CA GLY A 97 -37.63 20.82 34.72
C GLY A 97 -37.43 19.35 35.10
N TYR A 98 -36.41 18.67 34.54
CA TYR A 98 -36.18 17.24 34.86
C TYR A 98 -35.84 16.98 36.33
N GLY A 99 -35.33 17.98 37.06
CA GLY A 99 -34.99 17.87 38.48
C GLY A 99 -33.77 16.99 38.75
N LEU A 100 -32.81 16.97 37.80
CA LEU A 100 -31.59 16.15 37.90
C LEU A 100 -30.46 16.92 38.58
N ASP A 101 -29.67 16.21 39.39
CA ASP A 101 -28.44 16.72 39.98
C ASP A 101 -27.25 16.31 39.11
N LEU A 102 -26.68 17.25 38.35
CA LEU A 102 -25.72 16.98 37.26
C LEU A 102 -24.27 17.18 37.71
N PHE A 103 -23.41 16.20 37.44
CA PHE A 103 -21.97 16.22 37.74
C PHE A 103 -21.14 16.02 36.48
N LEU A 104 -19.95 16.62 36.41
CA LEU A 104 -18.97 16.33 35.37
C LEU A 104 -17.96 15.29 35.88
N LEU A 105 -17.69 14.27 35.08
CA LEU A 105 -16.67 13.25 35.39
C LEU A 105 -15.66 13.13 34.25
N SER A 106 -14.39 13.44 34.53
CA SER A 106 -13.30 13.31 33.56
C SER A 106 -12.21 12.35 34.06
N VAL A 107 -11.45 11.79 33.12
CA VAL A 107 -10.36 10.85 33.38
C VAL A 107 -9.07 11.45 32.84
N ASP A 108 -8.05 11.56 33.68
CA ASP A 108 -6.70 11.92 33.27
C ASP A 108 -5.85 10.66 33.08
N GLU A 109 -5.50 10.33 31.85
CA GLU A 109 -4.67 9.16 31.57
C GLU A 109 -3.16 9.41 31.78
N GLY A 110 -2.72 10.65 31.99
CA GLY A 110 -1.31 11.02 32.11
C GLY A 110 -0.53 10.86 30.80
N ILE A 111 -1.08 11.42 29.72
CA ILE A 111 -0.45 11.49 28.38
C ILE A 111 -0.02 12.93 28.13
N THR A 112 1.29 13.18 28.03
CA THR A 112 1.88 14.50 27.83
C THR A 112 1.40 15.13 26.52
N GLY A 113 0.87 16.36 26.57
CA GLY A 113 0.43 17.11 25.37
C GLY A 113 -0.87 16.59 24.73
N TYR A 114 -1.57 15.65 25.37
CA TYR A 114 -2.84 15.11 24.85
C TYR A 114 -4.06 15.77 25.51
N ARG A 115 -4.07 15.89 26.83
CA ARG A 115 -5.28 16.29 27.59
C ARG A 115 -5.24 17.66 28.24
N ASP A 116 -4.09 18.31 28.29
CA ASP A 116 -3.87 19.58 28.99
C ASP A 116 -4.93 20.63 28.64
N ASP A 117 -5.14 20.90 27.34
CA ASP A 117 -6.13 21.87 26.85
C ASP A 117 -7.60 21.51 27.13
N SER A 118 -7.92 20.23 27.39
CA SER A 118 -9.33 19.84 27.64
C SER A 118 -9.67 19.49 29.05
N LEU A 119 -8.70 19.15 29.88
CA LEU A 119 -8.93 19.30 31.30
C LEU A 119 -9.19 20.78 31.61
N GLU A 120 -8.50 21.70 30.93
CA GLU A 120 -8.81 23.13 31.00
C GLU A 120 -10.22 23.45 30.48
N THR A 121 -10.61 22.90 29.33
CA THR A 121 -11.99 23.08 28.80
C THR A 121 -13.06 22.54 29.75
N VAL A 122 -12.86 21.37 30.37
CA VAL A 122 -13.84 20.81 31.31
C VAL A 122 -13.90 21.61 32.61
N LYS A 123 -12.77 22.17 33.08
CA LYS A 123 -12.76 23.14 34.19
C LYS A 123 -13.50 24.43 33.84
N ARG A 124 -13.40 24.90 32.59
CA ARG A 124 -14.22 26.04 32.12
C ARG A 124 -15.71 25.69 32.09
N ASN A 125 -16.07 24.47 31.69
CA ASN A 125 -17.46 24.00 31.70
C ASN A 125 -18.04 23.89 33.12
N GLU A 126 -17.24 23.49 34.10
CA GLU A 126 -17.63 23.50 35.52
C GLU A 126 -18.07 24.90 35.95
N VAL A 127 -17.26 25.92 35.65
CA VAL A 127 -17.58 27.32 35.97
C VAL A 127 -18.76 27.84 35.15
N GLN A 128 -18.78 27.56 33.84
CA GLN A 128 -19.78 28.09 32.91
C GLN A 128 -21.19 27.54 33.17
N TYR A 129 -21.30 26.25 33.53
CA TYR A 129 -22.58 25.57 33.72
C TYR A 129 -22.92 25.34 35.20
N GLY A 130 -22.03 25.70 36.12
CA GLY A 130 -22.21 25.47 37.56
C GLY A 130 -22.28 23.99 37.93
N LEU A 131 -21.61 23.12 37.18
CA LEU A 131 -21.66 21.66 37.38
C LEU A 131 -20.39 21.18 38.09
N PRO A 132 -20.47 20.54 39.28
CA PRO A 132 -19.29 20.08 40.00
C PRO A 132 -18.47 19.06 39.19
N LEU A 133 -17.15 19.26 39.10
CA LEU A 133 -16.24 18.38 38.35
C LEU A 133 -15.44 17.44 39.25
N LYS A 134 -15.45 16.15 38.92
CA LYS A 134 -14.48 15.17 39.42
C LYS A 134 -13.54 14.75 38.31
N VAL A 135 -12.24 14.87 38.56
CA VAL A 135 -11.19 14.28 37.72
C VAL A 135 -10.59 13.09 38.47
N VAL A 136 -10.46 11.96 37.79
CA VAL A 136 -9.74 10.77 38.30
C VAL A 136 -8.53 10.49 37.42
N SER A 137 -7.35 10.30 38.00
CA SER A 137 -6.13 10.05 37.23
C SER A 137 -5.75 8.56 37.19
N TYR A 138 -5.13 8.10 36.11
CA TYR A 138 -4.58 6.75 36.05
C TYR A 138 -3.48 6.54 37.08
N LYS A 139 -2.70 7.59 37.36
CA LYS A 139 -1.63 7.53 38.35
C LYS A 139 -2.19 7.20 39.74
N GLU A 140 -3.29 7.84 40.14
CA GLU A 140 -3.98 7.54 41.40
C GLU A 140 -4.67 6.18 41.39
N LEU A 141 -5.36 5.83 40.30
CA LEU A 141 -6.20 4.63 40.26
C LEU A 141 -5.42 3.32 40.08
N TYR A 142 -4.27 3.39 39.40
CA TYR A 142 -3.53 2.23 38.93
C TYR A 142 -2.02 2.29 39.24
N GLY A 143 -1.48 3.42 39.70
CA GLY A 143 -0.04 3.61 39.93
C GLY A 143 0.78 3.92 38.68
N TRP A 144 0.15 3.92 37.51
CA TRP A 144 0.77 4.08 36.19
C TRP A 144 0.13 5.23 35.41
N THR A 145 0.91 6.05 34.73
CA THR A 145 0.41 6.90 33.63
C THR A 145 0.44 6.15 32.30
N MET A 146 -0.33 6.61 31.32
CA MET A 146 -0.23 6.05 29.98
C MET A 146 1.14 6.27 29.34
N ASP A 147 1.82 7.39 29.61
CA ASP A 147 3.18 7.61 29.11
C ASP A 147 4.19 6.61 29.73
N GLU A 148 4.04 6.29 31.02
CA GLU A 148 4.84 5.25 31.68
C GLU A 148 4.57 3.87 31.07
N ILE A 149 3.30 3.56 30.80
CA ILE A 149 2.89 2.31 30.14
C ILE A 149 3.48 2.26 28.72
N VAL A 150 3.38 3.32 27.93
CA VAL A 150 3.90 3.40 26.55
C VAL A 150 5.42 3.24 26.53
N LYS A 151 6.14 3.86 27.49
CA LYS A 151 7.59 3.66 27.65
C LYS A 151 7.94 2.19 27.89
N LEU A 152 7.11 1.48 28.66
CA LEU A 152 7.34 0.07 29.01
C LEU A 152 6.95 -0.90 27.88
N ILE A 153 5.84 -0.65 27.16
CA ILE A 153 5.23 -1.62 26.23
C ILE A 153 5.44 -1.26 24.74
N GLY A 154 5.93 -0.06 24.44
CA GLY A 154 6.11 0.47 23.09
C GLY A 154 4.82 1.02 22.48
N LEU A 155 4.83 1.30 21.17
CA LEU A 155 3.71 1.98 20.48
C LEU A 155 2.52 1.06 20.10
N LYS A 156 2.55 -0.22 20.47
CA LYS A 156 1.52 -1.21 20.11
C LYS A 156 0.63 -1.54 21.30
N ASN A 157 -0.64 -1.85 21.05
CA ASN A 157 -1.64 -2.25 22.06
C ASN A 157 -1.95 -1.20 23.14
N ASN A 158 -1.44 0.03 23.02
CA ASN A 158 -1.71 1.13 23.95
C ASN A 158 -3.21 1.40 24.14
N CYS A 159 -4.00 1.27 23.07
CA CYS A 159 -5.46 1.41 23.14
C CYS A 159 -6.14 0.27 23.94
N THR A 160 -5.49 -0.89 24.10
CA THR A 160 -5.99 -1.96 24.98
C THR A 160 -5.88 -1.56 26.43
N PHE A 161 -4.74 -1.00 26.85
CA PHE A 161 -4.55 -0.47 28.21
C PHE A 161 -5.42 0.76 28.45
N CYS A 162 -5.28 1.79 27.61
CA CYS A 162 -6.05 3.03 27.69
C CYS A 162 -7.57 2.77 27.65
N GLY A 163 -8.07 1.97 26.69
CA GLY A 163 -9.51 1.71 26.58
C GLY A 163 -10.09 0.84 27.71
N VAL A 164 -9.30 -0.06 28.29
CA VAL A 164 -9.74 -0.89 29.43
C VAL A 164 -9.71 -0.09 30.72
N PHE A 165 -8.60 0.62 31.00
CA PHE A 165 -8.44 1.46 32.19
C PHE A 165 -9.37 2.67 32.19
N ARG A 166 -9.67 3.27 31.03
CA ARG A 166 -10.62 4.41 30.93
C ARG A 166 -12.03 4.00 31.32
N ARG A 167 -12.48 2.82 30.86
CA ARG A 167 -13.82 2.33 31.20
C ARG A 167 -13.96 2.07 32.69
N GLN A 168 -12.99 1.40 33.29
CA GLN A 168 -12.97 1.14 34.73
C GLN A 168 -12.77 2.44 35.55
N ALA A 169 -12.01 3.42 35.05
CA ALA A 169 -11.81 4.70 35.70
C ALA A 169 -13.11 5.51 35.77
N LEU A 170 -13.91 5.49 34.69
CA LEU A 170 -15.25 6.08 34.70
C LEU A 170 -16.17 5.41 35.71
N ASP A 171 -16.15 4.08 35.81
CA ASP A 171 -16.98 3.36 36.79
C ASP A 171 -16.56 3.68 38.23
N ARG A 172 -15.25 3.74 38.49
CA ARG A 172 -14.70 4.16 39.80
C ARG A 172 -15.04 5.61 40.13
N GLY A 173 -14.90 6.51 39.16
CA GLY A 173 -15.22 7.92 39.33
C GLY A 173 -16.71 8.17 39.58
N ALA A 174 -17.58 7.41 38.91
CA ALA A 174 -19.03 7.47 39.14
C ALA A 174 -19.38 6.95 40.54
N ALA A 175 -18.76 5.86 41.00
CA ALA A 175 -18.93 5.36 42.37
C ALA A 175 -18.47 6.38 43.43
N LEU A 176 -17.34 7.06 43.21
CA LEU A 176 -16.83 8.10 44.11
C LEU A 176 -17.77 9.32 44.21
N LEU A 177 -18.53 9.62 43.14
CA LEU A 177 -19.51 10.69 43.12
C LEU A 177 -20.86 10.26 43.71
N ASN A 178 -21.07 8.96 43.98
CA ASN A 178 -22.34 8.38 44.40
C ASN A 178 -23.51 8.78 43.47
N VAL A 179 -23.30 8.61 42.16
CA VAL A 179 -24.31 8.89 41.12
C VAL A 179 -25.16 7.66 40.81
N ASP A 180 -26.41 7.90 40.45
CA ASP A 180 -27.36 6.85 40.06
C ASP A 180 -27.11 6.38 38.61
N LYS A 181 -26.67 7.29 37.72
CA LYS A 181 -26.47 6.99 36.29
C LYS A 181 -25.25 7.73 35.70
N LEU A 182 -24.62 7.10 34.71
CA LEU A 182 -23.54 7.69 33.93
C LEU A 182 -23.97 7.95 32.47
N VAL A 183 -23.97 9.20 32.05
CA VAL A 183 -24.34 9.60 30.68
C VAL A 183 -23.09 9.72 29.82
N THR A 184 -23.15 9.19 28.60
CA THR A 184 -22.03 9.22 27.65
C THR A 184 -22.45 9.75 26.29
N GLY A 185 -21.54 10.46 25.61
CA GLY A 185 -21.79 11.09 24.30
C GLY A 185 -21.80 10.13 23.09
N HIS A 186 -22.14 8.85 23.28
CA HIS A 186 -22.23 7.90 22.15
C HIS A 186 -23.36 8.32 21.21
N ASN A 187 -22.99 8.61 19.96
CA ASN A 187 -23.89 9.13 18.94
C ASN A 187 -24.40 8.04 17.97
N ALA A 188 -25.26 8.38 17.03
CA ALA A 188 -25.85 7.44 16.08
C ALA A 188 -24.78 6.68 15.25
N ASP A 189 -23.73 7.38 14.82
CA ASP A 189 -22.61 6.81 14.08
C ASP A 189 -21.88 5.74 14.91
N ASP A 190 -21.61 6.00 16.20
CA ASP A 190 -20.96 5.02 17.09
C ASP A 190 -21.79 3.74 17.28
N ILE A 191 -23.12 3.87 17.33
CA ILE A 191 -24.04 2.74 17.48
C ILE A 191 -24.09 1.93 16.18
N ALA A 192 -24.25 2.59 15.03
CA ALA A 192 -24.23 1.94 13.72
C ALA A 192 -22.89 1.21 13.47
N GLU A 193 -21.77 1.84 13.86
CA GLU A 193 -20.43 1.25 13.75
C GLU A 193 -20.32 -0.01 14.60
N THR A 194 -20.87 0.03 15.81
CA THR A 194 -20.86 -1.12 16.73
C THR A 194 -21.74 -2.27 16.22
N VAL A 195 -22.92 -1.98 15.64
CA VAL A 195 -23.79 -2.97 15.00
C VAL A 195 -23.04 -3.67 13.86
N LEU A 196 -22.45 -2.89 12.94
CA LEU A 196 -21.71 -3.44 11.80
C LEU A 196 -20.51 -4.27 12.23
N LEU A 197 -19.76 -3.81 13.24
CA LEU A 197 -18.61 -4.56 13.77
C LEU A 197 -19.01 -5.91 14.38
N ASN A 198 -20.17 -5.99 15.05
CA ASN A 198 -20.65 -7.25 15.63
C ASN A 198 -21.15 -8.20 14.53
N ILE A 199 -21.78 -7.69 13.47
CA ILE A 199 -22.15 -8.48 12.28
C ILE A 199 -20.90 -9.05 11.60
N LEU A 200 -19.92 -8.20 11.28
CA LEU A 200 -18.68 -8.61 10.60
C LEU A 200 -17.83 -9.59 11.41
N ARG A 201 -17.96 -9.58 12.74
CA ARG A 201 -17.25 -10.52 13.63
C ARG A 201 -18.02 -11.81 13.90
N GLY A 202 -19.26 -11.93 13.43
CA GLY A 202 -20.15 -13.03 13.78
C GLY A 202 -20.47 -13.08 15.29
N ASP A 203 -20.34 -11.96 16.02
CA ASP A 203 -20.57 -11.89 17.47
C ASP A 203 -22.04 -11.59 17.76
N ILE A 204 -22.89 -12.58 17.44
CA ILE A 204 -24.35 -12.49 17.49
C ILE A 204 -24.84 -12.19 18.93
N ALA A 205 -24.16 -12.71 19.95
CA ALA A 205 -24.51 -12.50 21.36
C ALA A 205 -24.32 -11.04 21.85
N ARG A 206 -23.45 -10.26 21.19
CA ARG A 206 -23.27 -8.82 21.46
C ARG A 206 -24.18 -7.92 20.65
N LEU A 207 -24.68 -8.42 19.52
CA LEU A 207 -25.57 -7.68 18.63
C LEU A 207 -26.87 -7.27 19.34
N SER A 208 -27.45 -8.17 20.14
CA SER A 208 -28.69 -7.90 20.90
C SER A 208 -28.57 -6.79 21.95
N ARG A 209 -27.36 -6.51 22.47
CA ARG A 209 -27.15 -5.54 23.57
C ARG A 209 -26.49 -4.23 23.12
N CYS A 210 -25.94 -4.18 21.90
CA CYS A 210 -25.17 -3.00 21.49
C CYS A 210 -26.04 -1.78 21.13
N THR A 211 -27.29 -2.00 20.75
CA THR A 211 -28.30 -0.96 20.45
C THR A 211 -29.07 -0.49 21.68
N SER A 212 -28.90 -1.13 22.85
CA SER A 212 -29.60 -0.73 24.07
C SER A 212 -29.23 0.71 24.47
N ILE A 213 -30.27 1.49 24.77
CA ILE A 213 -30.17 2.92 25.12
C ILE A 213 -29.67 3.11 26.56
N ILE A 214 -30.05 2.17 27.44
CA ILE A 214 -29.47 1.94 28.76
C ILE A 214 -28.64 0.67 28.66
N THR A 215 -27.42 0.71 29.17
CA THR A 215 -26.52 -0.46 29.20
C THR A 215 -25.97 -0.66 30.60
N GLY A 216 -25.86 -1.92 31.03
CA GLY A 216 -25.35 -2.26 32.36
C GLY A 216 -26.39 -2.13 33.47
N GLU A 217 -27.64 -2.55 33.22
CA GLU A 217 -28.67 -2.69 34.28
C GLU A 217 -28.27 -3.73 35.33
N ASP A 218 -27.50 -4.75 34.93
CA ASP A 218 -26.85 -5.72 35.84
C ASP A 218 -25.54 -5.17 36.46
N GLY A 219 -25.24 -3.88 36.21
CA GLY A 219 -24.04 -3.15 36.60
C GLY A 219 -24.16 -2.40 37.92
N PRO A 220 -23.05 -2.00 38.58
CA PRO A 220 -23.13 -1.14 39.75
C PRO A 220 -23.68 0.26 39.43
N ILE A 221 -23.48 0.77 38.20
CA ILE A 221 -24.03 2.06 37.73
C ILE A 221 -24.44 1.93 36.25
N PRO A 222 -25.74 2.09 35.90
CA PRO A 222 -26.20 2.02 34.52
C PRO A 222 -25.73 3.22 33.67
N ARG A 223 -25.45 2.94 32.39
CA ARG A 223 -24.98 3.93 31.41
C ARG A 223 -26.06 4.31 30.41
N CYS A 224 -26.34 5.59 30.28
CA CYS A 224 -27.37 6.15 29.40
C CYS A 224 -26.76 6.87 28.18
N LYS A 225 -27.44 6.81 27.03
CA LYS A 225 -26.97 7.38 25.75
C LYS A 225 -28.03 8.31 25.10
N PRO A 226 -28.17 9.57 25.54
CA PRO A 226 -29.15 10.51 24.98
C PRO A 226 -28.96 10.80 23.49
N PHE A 227 -27.72 10.71 22.97
CA PHE A 227 -27.39 10.97 21.56
C PHE A 227 -27.56 9.76 20.64
N LYS A 228 -28.21 8.67 21.10
CA LYS A 228 -28.35 7.41 20.34
C LYS A 228 -28.83 7.59 18.88
N TYR A 229 -29.68 8.58 18.60
CA TYR A 229 -30.21 8.85 17.26
C TYR A 229 -29.77 10.21 16.68
N THR A 230 -28.75 10.81 17.28
CA THR A 230 -28.18 12.11 16.90
C THR A 230 -26.92 11.88 16.08
N TYR A 231 -26.80 12.51 14.91
CA TYR A 231 -25.67 12.29 13.98
C TYR A 231 -24.43 13.04 14.48
N GLU A 232 -23.24 12.45 14.35
CA GLU A 232 -21.94 13.08 14.70
C GLU A 232 -21.82 14.47 14.05
N LYS A 233 -22.22 14.58 12.78
CA LYS A 233 -22.18 15.83 12.03
C LYS A 233 -23.12 16.91 12.57
N GLU A 234 -24.29 16.56 13.10
CA GLU A 234 -25.19 17.53 13.73
C GLU A 234 -24.65 17.99 15.09
N ILE A 235 -24.05 17.08 15.86
CA ILE A 235 -23.37 17.39 17.13
C ILE A 235 -22.19 18.35 16.89
N VAL A 236 -21.48 18.21 15.77
CA VAL A 236 -20.38 19.09 15.35
C VAL A 236 -20.86 20.45 14.82
N ILE A 237 -21.97 20.49 14.09
CA ILE A 237 -22.56 21.74 13.59
C ILE A 237 -23.11 22.59 14.74
N TYR A 238 -23.58 21.95 15.81
CA TYR A 238 -24.16 22.63 16.97
C TYR A 238 -23.20 23.65 17.64
N PRO A 239 -21.88 23.36 17.81
CA PRO A 239 -20.86 24.31 18.26
C PRO A 239 -19.80 24.73 17.21
N PHE A 240 -20.00 24.56 15.89
CA PHE A 240 -19.11 25.06 14.81
C PHE A 240 -17.61 24.66 14.84
N LEU A 241 -17.15 23.39 14.98
CA LEU A 241 -15.69 23.08 14.84
C LEU A 241 -15.29 21.67 14.31
N THR A 242 -14.12 21.58 13.63
CA THR A 242 -13.57 20.49 12.79
C THR A 242 -12.59 19.50 13.47
N ALA A 243 -12.56 18.25 12.98
CA ALA A 243 -12.15 16.93 13.56
C ALA A 243 -10.69 16.62 14.05
N CYS A 244 -10.55 15.46 14.75
CA CYS A 244 -9.40 14.89 15.50
C CYS A 244 -8.31 14.19 14.65
N ILE A 245 -7.04 14.31 15.06
CA ILE A 245 -5.84 13.78 14.36
C ILE A 245 -5.31 12.39 14.80
N TYR A 246 -5.80 11.76 15.88
CA TYR A 246 -5.27 10.47 16.37
C TYR A 246 -6.17 9.24 16.14
N SER A 247 -7.27 9.40 15.40
CA SER A 247 -8.20 8.32 15.05
C SER A 247 -7.73 7.24 14.02
N PRO A 248 -6.67 7.38 13.20
CA PRO A 248 -6.52 6.51 12.02
C PRO A 248 -6.26 5.01 12.27
N ASN A 249 -5.78 4.63 13.46
CA ASN A 249 -5.25 3.27 13.69
C ASN A 249 -6.18 2.36 14.53
N ALA A 250 -7.41 2.79 14.84
CA ALA A 250 -8.38 1.92 15.51
C ALA A 250 -9.07 1.01 14.48
N TYR A 251 -9.30 -0.27 14.81
CA TYR A 251 -10.06 -1.23 13.97
C TYR A 251 -11.46 -0.69 13.56
N ARG A 252 -11.98 0.27 14.34
CA ARG A 252 -13.19 1.06 14.10
C ARG A 252 -13.16 1.94 12.84
N GLY A 253 -11.97 2.32 12.36
CA GLY A 253 -11.80 3.25 11.25
C GLY A 253 -12.46 2.81 9.94
N PHE A 254 -12.39 1.53 9.59
CA PHE A 254 -13.00 1.00 8.36
C PHE A 254 -14.53 1.01 8.40
N ALA A 255 -15.12 0.64 9.54
CA ALA A 255 -16.58 0.69 9.71
C ALA A 255 -17.07 2.14 9.72
N ARG A 256 -16.31 3.05 10.33
CA ARG A 256 -16.60 4.50 10.33
C ARG A 256 -16.51 5.11 8.94
N GLU A 257 -15.50 4.78 8.14
CA GLU A 257 -15.40 5.23 6.74
C GLU A 257 -16.55 4.69 5.90
N PHE A 258 -16.87 3.39 6.03
CA PHE A 258 -17.99 2.77 5.32
C PHE A 258 -19.34 3.42 5.66
N ILE A 259 -19.59 3.71 6.94
CA ILE A 259 -20.82 4.40 7.37
C ILE A 259 -20.89 5.82 6.80
N LYS A 260 -19.77 6.54 6.75
CA LYS A 260 -19.70 7.88 6.13
C LYS A 260 -19.93 7.85 4.62
N ASP A 261 -19.42 6.83 3.93
CA ASP A 261 -19.70 6.61 2.52
C ASP A 261 -21.17 6.26 2.27
N LEU A 262 -21.77 5.44 3.12
CA LEU A 262 -23.22 5.13 3.08
C LEU A 262 -24.09 6.36 3.37
N GLU A 263 -23.74 7.18 4.36
CA GLU A 263 -24.45 8.44 4.67
C GLU A 263 -24.45 9.37 3.45
N ARG A 264 -23.32 9.46 2.73
CA ARG A 264 -23.18 10.29 1.53
C ARG A 264 -24.09 9.84 0.39
N ILE A 265 -24.34 8.54 0.27
CA ILE A 265 -25.23 7.96 -0.76
C ILE A 265 -26.69 8.05 -0.31
N ARG A 266 -26.99 7.72 0.95
CA ARG A 266 -28.32 7.70 1.55
C ARG A 266 -28.25 8.20 3.00
N PRO A 267 -28.71 9.43 3.28
CA PRO A 267 -28.64 10.01 4.63
C PRO A 267 -29.29 9.16 5.73
N ARG A 268 -30.31 8.37 5.39
CA ARG A 268 -31.03 7.48 6.31
C ARG A 268 -30.28 6.19 6.67
N ALA A 269 -29.17 5.87 5.98
CA ALA A 269 -28.46 4.60 6.13
C ALA A 269 -28.00 4.32 7.58
N ILE A 270 -27.59 5.35 8.32
CA ILE A 270 -27.17 5.22 9.72
C ILE A 270 -28.34 4.73 10.59
N LEU A 271 -29.51 5.35 10.46
CA LEU A 271 -30.72 4.94 11.20
C LEU A 271 -31.22 3.57 10.75
N ASP A 272 -31.14 3.27 9.45
CA ASP A 272 -31.55 1.98 8.90
C ASP A 272 -30.66 0.84 9.45
N ILE A 273 -29.35 1.07 9.65
CA ILE A 273 -28.44 0.12 10.29
C ILE A 273 -28.77 -0.07 11.77
N ILE A 274 -29.02 1.02 12.51
CA ILE A 274 -29.42 0.93 13.92
C ILE A 274 -30.71 0.14 14.05
N LYS A 275 -31.73 0.49 13.25
CA LYS A 275 -33.03 -0.19 13.24
C LYS A 275 -32.90 -1.65 12.83
N SER A 276 -32.07 -1.98 11.84
CA SER A 276 -31.77 -3.36 11.48
C SER A 276 -31.12 -4.14 12.63
N GLY A 277 -30.31 -3.48 13.47
CA GLY A 277 -29.76 -4.08 14.68
C GLY A 277 -30.80 -4.25 15.81
N GLU A 278 -31.76 -3.33 15.92
CA GLU A 278 -32.88 -3.40 16.89
C GLU A 278 -33.91 -4.48 16.51
N ASP A 279 -34.23 -4.61 15.23
CA ASP A 279 -35.20 -5.56 14.70
C ASP A 279 -34.63 -6.99 14.58
N PHE A 280 -33.32 -7.17 14.80
CA PHE A 280 -32.64 -8.46 14.69
C PHE A 280 -33.01 -9.39 15.84
N ARG A 281 -34.00 -10.29 15.63
CA ARG A 281 -34.42 -11.30 16.61
C ARG A 281 -33.55 -12.55 16.51
N ILE A 282 -32.87 -12.91 17.61
CA ILE A 282 -32.02 -14.11 17.72
C ILE A 282 -32.84 -15.21 18.43
N SER A 283 -32.79 -16.44 17.93
CA SER A 283 -33.44 -17.58 18.60
C SER A 283 -32.76 -17.89 19.94
N THR A 284 -33.57 -18.20 20.95
CA THR A 284 -33.22 -18.30 22.38
C THR A 284 -32.28 -19.45 22.77
N SER A 285 -31.60 -20.11 21.82
CA SER A 285 -30.76 -21.29 22.07
C SER A 285 -29.27 -20.97 22.32
N THR A 286 -28.84 -19.70 22.24
CA THR A 286 -27.43 -19.34 22.45
C THR A 286 -27.14 -19.11 23.93
N LYS A 287 -26.44 -20.05 24.60
CA LYS A 287 -25.98 -19.91 25.99
C LYS A 287 -25.07 -18.69 26.13
N MET A 288 -25.50 -17.68 26.89
CA MET A 288 -24.73 -16.48 27.17
C MET A 288 -23.68 -16.77 28.25
N PRO A 289 -22.49 -16.12 28.22
CA PRO A 289 -21.54 -16.20 29.33
C PRO A 289 -22.16 -15.57 30.58
N GLU A 290 -22.18 -16.30 31.70
CA GLU A 290 -22.60 -15.79 33.01
C GLU A 290 -21.67 -14.64 33.44
N GLN A 291 -22.26 -13.53 33.90
CA GLN A 291 -21.51 -12.40 34.44
C GLN A 291 -21.32 -12.62 35.94
N GLY A 292 -20.08 -12.49 36.42
CA GLY A 292 -19.74 -12.51 37.84
C GLY A 292 -18.90 -11.31 38.23
N ASN A 293 -18.39 -11.31 39.46
CA ASN A 293 -17.52 -10.25 39.97
C ASN A 293 -16.06 -10.70 39.91
N CYS A 294 -15.17 -9.77 39.55
CA CYS A 294 -13.74 -10.02 39.57
C CYS A 294 -13.26 -10.20 41.01
N GLU A 295 -12.62 -11.32 41.32
CA GLU A 295 -12.13 -11.62 42.68
C GLU A 295 -11.10 -10.60 43.19
N LYS A 296 -10.34 -9.96 42.30
CA LYS A 296 -9.28 -9.01 42.66
C LYS A 296 -9.79 -7.58 42.92
N CYS A 297 -10.88 -7.16 42.27
CA CYS A 297 -11.33 -5.76 42.37
C CYS A 297 -12.84 -5.59 42.57
N GLY A 298 -13.61 -6.67 42.66
CA GLY A 298 -15.07 -6.64 42.84
C GLY A 298 -15.88 -6.22 41.62
N TYR A 299 -15.27 -5.68 40.56
CA TYR A 299 -15.98 -5.21 39.36
C TYR A 299 -16.43 -6.34 38.44
N ILE A 300 -17.52 -6.10 37.71
CA ILE A 300 -18.12 -7.09 36.80
C ILE A 300 -17.12 -7.60 35.77
N SER A 301 -17.10 -8.92 35.65
CA SER A 301 -16.30 -9.62 34.67
C SER A 301 -16.95 -10.93 34.25
N SER A 302 -16.78 -11.28 32.98
CA SER A 302 -17.11 -12.62 32.48
C SER A 302 -15.94 -13.61 32.67
N GLN A 303 -14.95 -13.26 33.51
CA GLN A 303 -13.75 -14.04 33.81
C GLN A 303 -13.40 -13.86 35.29
N LYS A 304 -12.63 -14.80 35.86
CA LYS A 304 -12.18 -14.77 37.27
C LYS A 304 -11.52 -13.44 37.64
N TRP A 305 -10.61 -12.94 36.81
CA TRP A 305 -10.00 -11.61 36.92
C TRP A 305 -10.43 -10.73 35.76
N CYS A 306 -10.87 -9.49 36.05
CA CYS A 306 -11.22 -8.54 35.00
C CYS A 306 -9.99 -8.17 34.17
N LYS A 307 -10.25 -7.74 32.92
CA LYS A 307 -9.17 -7.42 31.99
C LYS A 307 -8.21 -6.37 32.53
N ALA A 308 -8.72 -5.40 33.28
CA ALA A 308 -7.90 -4.37 33.90
C ALA A 308 -6.95 -4.96 34.96
N CYS A 309 -7.45 -5.85 35.83
CA CYS A 309 -6.64 -6.54 36.84
C CYS A 309 -5.54 -7.41 36.23
N VAL A 310 -5.82 -8.09 35.11
CA VAL A 310 -4.82 -8.91 34.40
C VAL A 310 -3.74 -8.02 33.78
N LEU A 311 -4.13 -6.94 33.11
CA LEU A 311 -3.17 -6.01 32.49
C LEU A 311 -2.32 -5.30 33.55
N LEU A 312 -2.92 -4.89 34.67
CA LEU A 312 -2.23 -4.24 35.78
C LEU A 312 -1.23 -5.19 36.47
N ASP A 313 -1.63 -6.44 36.68
CA ASP A 313 -0.72 -7.46 37.22
C ASP A 313 0.46 -7.73 36.27
N GLY A 314 0.20 -7.75 34.96
CA GLY A 314 1.23 -7.81 33.93
C GLY A 314 2.22 -6.65 33.99
N LEU A 315 1.73 -5.41 34.13
CA LEU A 315 2.60 -4.22 34.28
C LEU A 315 3.46 -4.31 35.55
N ASN A 316 2.85 -4.64 36.69
CA ASN A 316 3.56 -4.69 37.97
C ASN A 316 4.60 -5.82 38.06
N ARG A 317 4.43 -6.88 37.27
CA ARG A 317 5.37 -8.03 37.21
C ARG A 317 6.40 -7.92 36.08
N GLY A 318 6.43 -6.82 35.33
CA GLY A 318 7.31 -6.68 34.15
C GLY A 318 6.94 -7.60 32.98
N LEU A 319 5.71 -8.12 32.95
CA LEU A 319 5.16 -8.99 31.91
C LEU A 319 3.99 -8.29 31.20
N PRO A 320 4.23 -7.18 30.46
CA PRO A 320 3.17 -6.35 29.90
C PRO A 320 2.33 -7.07 28.83
N LYS A 321 2.80 -8.20 28.30
CA LYS A 321 2.03 -9.04 27.37
C LYS A 321 0.98 -9.91 28.07
N MET A 322 1.00 -9.99 29.40
CA MET A 322 0.06 -10.77 30.20
C MET A 322 -1.36 -10.22 29.98
N GLY A 323 -2.24 -11.06 29.44
CA GLY A 323 -3.59 -10.66 29.07
C GLY A 323 -3.72 -9.96 27.72
N ILE A 324 -2.69 -9.78 26.91
CA ILE A 324 -2.85 -9.29 25.53
C ILE A 324 -3.09 -10.49 24.60
N GLY A 325 -4.35 -10.92 24.46
CA GLY A 325 -4.75 -12.08 23.64
C GLY A 325 -5.77 -12.99 24.36
N ARG A 326 -6.38 -13.95 23.64
CA ARG A 326 -7.17 -15.05 24.23
C ARG A 326 -6.18 -16.15 24.65
N MET A 327 -6.15 -16.51 25.94
CA MET A 327 -5.44 -17.70 26.43
C MET A 327 -6.12 -18.95 25.88
N ARG A 328 -5.38 -19.80 25.17
CA ARG A 328 -5.70 -21.24 25.05
C ARG A 328 -4.67 -22.00 25.89
N HIS A 329 -5.18 -23.02 26.56
CA HIS A 329 -4.44 -23.91 27.45
C HIS A 329 -3.17 -24.45 26.79
N LEU A 330 -2.13 -24.58 27.62
CA LEU A 330 -0.85 -25.18 27.31
C LEU A 330 -1.05 -26.68 27.09
N ASP A 331 -1.10 -27.10 25.83
CA ASP A 331 -0.69 -28.44 25.44
C ASP A 331 0.47 -28.30 24.44
N ASN A 332 1.48 -29.13 24.63
CA ASN A 332 2.69 -29.20 23.84
C ASN A 332 2.37 -29.44 22.36
N ASP A 333 2.38 -28.38 21.56
CA ASP A 333 2.73 -28.51 20.15
C ASP A 333 3.25 -27.18 19.59
N SER A 334 4.47 -27.23 19.11
CA SER A 334 5.19 -26.12 18.50
C SER A 334 4.68 -25.84 17.09
N ASN A 335 3.55 -25.13 16.93
CA ASN A 335 3.32 -24.27 15.75
C ASN A 335 2.04 -23.41 15.83
N LYS A 336 2.19 -22.16 15.36
CA LYS A 336 1.15 -21.17 14.96
C LYS A 336 0.27 -20.52 16.05
N ASP A 337 0.41 -19.20 16.21
CA ASP A 337 -0.31 -18.19 15.41
C ASP A 337 -0.27 -16.83 16.13
N THR A 338 0.81 -16.07 15.94
CA THR A 338 0.87 -14.67 16.40
C THR A 338 0.22 -13.78 15.36
N ARG A 339 -0.76 -12.96 15.78
CA ARG A 339 -1.14 -11.74 15.05
C ARG A 339 0.08 -10.79 15.05
N GLN A 340 0.99 -11.05 14.12
CA GLN A 340 2.25 -10.34 13.93
C GLN A 340 1.98 -9.12 13.06
N ASN A 341 2.56 -7.97 13.44
CA ASN A 341 2.86 -6.96 12.44
C ASN A 341 3.66 -7.61 11.31
N ASP A 342 3.48 -7.10 10.10
CA ASP A 342 4.31 -7.45 8.96
C ASP A 342 5.81 -7.49 9.37
N PRO A 343 6.50 -8.64 9.24
CA PRO A 343 7.87 -8.84 9.70
C PRO A 343 8.82 -7.78 9.13
N TYR A 344 9.80 -7.35 9.93
CA TYR A 344 10.91 -6.53 9.43
C TYR A 344 12.10 -7.44 9.15
N ARG A 345 12.71 -7.28 7.98
CA ARG A 345 13.98 -7.90 7.62
C ARG A 345 15.00 -6.80 7.36
N PHE A 346 16.17 -6.96 7.96
CA PHE A 346 17.25 -5.97 7.87
C PHE A 346 18.40 -6.55 7.08
N PHE A 347 18.86 -5.79 6.10
CA PHE A 347 20.01 -6.11 5.27
C PHE A 347 21.00 -4.95 5.35
N THR A 348 22.27 -5.28 5.49
CA THR A 348 23.37 -4.30 5.39
C THR A 348 24.22 -4.68 4.19
N TRP A 349 24.30 -3.78 3.22
CA TRP A 349 24.99 -4.00 1.96
C TRP A 349 26.13 -3.01 1.83
N ASN A 350 27.34 -3.54 1.66
CA ASN A 350 28.51 -2.77 1.27
C ASN A 350 28.72 -2.97 -0.24
N VAL A 351 28.65 -1.86 -0.99
CA VAL A 351 28.81 -1.85 -2.44
C VAL A 351 30.22 -1.43 -2.78
N THR A 352 30.98 -2.31 -3.43
CA THR A 352 32.40 -2.10 -3.75
C THR A 352 32.70 -2.50 -5.19
N TYR A 353 33.74 -1.90 -5.78
CA TYR A 353 34.35 -2.51 -6.96
C TYR A 353 35.16 -3.75 -6.54
N GLY A 354 35.19 -4.75 -7.41
CA GLY A 354 36.05 -5.92 -7.27
C GLY A 354 36.23 -6.65 -8.59
N THR A 355 37.12 -7.63 -8.63
CA THR A 355 37.36 -8.44 -9.84
C THR A 355 36.32 -9.55 -9.94
N ILE A 356 35.62 -9.60 -11.08
CA ILE A 356 34.67 -10.66 -11.44
C ILE A 356 35.14 -11.39 -12.70
N TYR A 357 34.65 -12.62 -12.91
CA TYR A 357 35.04 -13.48 -14.04
C TYR A 357 33.84 -14.00 -14.84
N PRO A 358 32.99 -13.14 -15.43
CA PRO A 358 31.69 -13.56 -15.95
C PRO A 358 31.83 -14.47 -17.17
N LEU A 359 32.74 -14.16 -18.08
CA LEU A 359 33.07 -14.99 -19.25
C LEU A 359 34.46 -15.64 -19.12
N GLY A 360 34.91 -15.89 -17.88
CA GLY A 360 36.27 -16.38 -17.60
C GLY A 360 37.36 -15.33 -17.73
N ILE A 361 37.02 -14.11 -18.16
CA ILE A 361 37.94 -12.97 -18.28
C ILE A 361 37.83 -12.10 -17.01
N PRO A 362 38.94 -11.79 -16.32
CA PRO A 362 38.92 -10.87 -15.20
C PRO A 362 38.52 -9.47 -15.66
N GLN A 363 37.50 -8.89 -15.03
CA GLN A 363 37.11 -7.50 -15.22
C GLN A 363 36.65 -6.87 -13.91
N GLN A 364 36.74 -5.55 -13.82
CA GLN A 364 36.18 -4.81 -12.69
C GLN A 364 34.65 -4.83 -12.76
N GLY A 365 34.00 -5.22 -11.67
CA GLY A 365 32.55 -5.22 -11.53
C GLY A 365 32.11 -4.70 -10.16
N ILE A 366 30.81 -4.47 -10.01
CA ILE A 366 30.19 -4.07 -8.74
C ILE A 366 29.80 -5.33 -7.96
N LEU A 367 30.34 -5.43 -6.75
CA LEU A 367 30.03 -6.46 -5.77
C LEU A 367 29.12 -5.89 -4.69
N ILE A 368 28.22 -6.72 -4.17
CA ILE A 368 27.44 -6.42 -2.96
C ILE A 368 27.85 -7.43 -1.90
N ASN A 369 28.41 -6.94 -0.79
CA ASN A 369 29.00 -7.80 0.25
C ASN A 369 30.03 -8.80 -0.30
N GLY A 370 30.84 -8.36 -1.27
CA GLY A 370 31.85 -9.21 -1.93
C GLY A 370 31.30 -10.26 -2.89
N GLN A 371 29.99 -10.24 -3.20
CA GLN A 371 29.34 -11.25 -4.05
C GLN A 371 28.96 -10.68 -5.43
N PHE A 372 29.11 -11.53 -6.45
CA PHE A 372 28.54 -11.35 -7.78
C PHE A 372 28.02 -12.71 -8.32
N PRO A 373 26.73 -12.84 -8.69
CA PRO A 373 25.65 -11.87 -8.47
C PRO A 373 25.49 -11.49 -6.98
N GLY A 374 24.80 -10.38 -6.73
CA GLY A 374 24.53 -9.90 -5.37
C GLY A 374 23.66 -10.86 -4.56
N PRO A 375 23.63 -10.70 -3.21
CA PRO A 375 22.90 -11.57 -2.31
C PRO A 375 21.39 -11.53 -2.58
N GLU A 376 20.74 -12.70 -2.51
CA GLU A 376 19.30 -12.79 -2.70
C GLU A 376 18.50 -12.17 -1.54
N ILE A 377 17.45 -11.41 -1.87
CA ILE A 377 16.45 -10.99 -0.90
C ILE A 377 15.34 -12.04 -0.86
N TYR A 378 15.22 -12.70 0.29
CA TYR A 378 14.10 -13.58 0.60
C TYR A 378 13.06 -12.85 1.46
N SER A 379 11.82 -12.84 1.00
CA SER A 379 10.70 -12.16 1.64
C SER A 379 9.42 -12.99 1.59
N VAL A 380 8.52 -12.77 2.53
CA VAL A 380 7.11 -13.17 2.43
C VAL A 380 6.28 -11.93 2.10
N THR A 381 5.12 -12.12 1.49
CA THR A 381 4.22 -11.01 1.17
C THR A 381 3.85 -10.18 2.41
N ASN A 382 3.90 -8.87 2.20
CA ASN A 382 3.80 -7.76 3.15
C ASN A 382 4.99 -7.55 4.10
N ASP A 383 6.05 -8.36 4.09
CA ASP A 383 7.25 -8.06 4.90
C ASP A 383 7.79 -6.65 4.59
N ASN A 384 8.32 -5.99 5.62
CA ASN A 384 9.06 -4.75 5.52
C ASN A 384 10.54 -5.07 5.33
N ILE A 385 11.13 -4.64 4.22
CA ILE A 385 12.52 -4.89 3.86
C ILE A 385 13.30 -3.61 4.03
N ILE A 386 14.23 -3.61 4.98
CA ILE A 386 15.08 -2.47 5.33
C ILE A 386 16.48 -2.77 4.84
N VAL A 387 16.96 -2.05 3.82
CA VAL A 387 18.29 -2.27 3.22
C VAL A 387 19.15 -1.04 3.42
N ASN A 388 20.14 -1.12 4.32
CA ASN A 388 21.14 -0.08 4.48
C ASN A 388 22.28 -0.29 3.50
N VAL A 389 22.37 0.58 2.49
CA VAL A 389 23.35 0.50 1.41
C VAL A 389 24.47 1.49 1.67
N PHE A 390 25.67 0.97 1.93
CA PHE A 390 26.92 1.73 2.01
C PHE A 390 27.56 1.78 0.62
N ASN A 391 27.74 2.99 0.10
CA ASN A 391 28.42 3.21 -1.17
C ASN A 391 29.93 3.36 -0.93
N SER A 392 30.70 2.31 -1.22
CA SER A 392 32.17 2.31 -1.18
C SER A 392 32.79 2.40 -2.58
N LEU A 393 32.01 2.79 -3.59
CA LEU A 393 32.51 3.17 -4.91
C LEU A 393 33.09 4.58 -4.87
N ASP A 394 33.88 4.93 -5.89
CA ASP A 394 34.38 6.30 -6.12
C ASP A 394 33.37 7.19 -6.88
N ALA A 395 32.19 6.64 -7.22
CA ALA A 395 31.11 7.33 -7.91
C ALA A 395 29.79 7.29 -7.10
N PRO A 396 28.86 8.25 -7.32
CA PRO A 396 27.53 8.18 -6.71
C PRO A 396 26.78 6.90 -7.11
N PHE A 397 25.91 6.39 -6.25
CA PHE A 397 25.26 5.09 -6.46
C PHE A 397 23.76 5.13 -6.15
N LEU A 398 22.99 4.35 -6.91
CA LEU A 398 21.58 4.05 -6.65
C LEU A 398 21.31 2.59 -7.01
N ILE A 399 20.37 1.97 -6.29
CA ILE A 399 19.88 0.63 -6.57
C ILE A 399 18.37 0.67 -6.78
N HIS A 400 17.89 0.03 -7.84
CA HIS A 400 16.47 -0.08 -8.16
C HIS A 400 15.96 -1.50 -7.90
N TRP A 401 14.69 -1.60 -7.52
CA TRP A 401 13.99 -2.82 -7.13
C TRP A 401 12.99 -3.21 -8.23
N ASN A 402 13.48 -3.86 -9.30
CA ASN A 402 12.71 -4.10 -10.52
C ASN A 402 11.41 -4.87 -10.24
N GLY A 403 10.28 -4.23 -10.52
CA GLY A 403 8.95 -4.80 -10.33
C GLY A 403 8.37 -4.65 -8.91
N ILE A 404 9.13 -4.17 -7.92
CA ILE A 404 8.58 -3.85 -6.60
C ILE A 404 7.71 -2.60 -6.70
N GLN A 405 6.46 -2.70 -6.25
CA GLN A 405 5.47 -1.64 -6.47
C GLN A 405 5.70 -0.39 -5.59
N ASN A 406 6.48 -0.50 -4.50
CA ASN A 406 6.76 0.63 -3.60
C ASN A 406 5.51 1.46 -3.27
N ARG A 407 4.40 0.77 -2.94
CA ARG A 407 3.08 1.40 -2.83
C ARG A 407 3.15 2.62 -1.91
N ARG A 408 2.71 3.77 -2.43
CA ARG A 408 2.67 5.09 -1.79
C ARG A 408 4.04 5.72 -1.52
N ASN A 409 5.13 5.14 -2.02
CA ASN A 409 6.48 5.55 -1.64
C ASN A 409 7.46 5.54 -2.81
N SER A 410 7.21 6.40 -3.80
CA SER A 410 8.13 6.58 -4.93
C SER A 410 9.53 7.06 -4.52
N PHE A 411 9.73 7.61 -3.32
CA PHE A 411 11.04 8.01 -2.81
C PHE A 411 12.02 6.85 -2.60
N GLU A 412 11.53 5.61 -2.48
CA GLU A 412 12.33 4.41 -2.24
C GLU A 412 12.61 3.62 -3.52
N ASP A 413 12.14 4.13 -4.66
CA ASP A 413 12.20 3.45 -5.96
C ASP A 413 13.64 3.34 -6.50
N GLY A 414 14.53 4.25 -6.07
CA GLY A 414 15.96 4.11 -6.32
C GLY A 414 16.36 4.32 -7.78
N VAL A 415 15.67 5.21 -8.50
CA VAL A 415 16.06 5.70 -9.83
C VAL A 415 16.33 7.21 -9.78
N TYR A 416 17.07 7.72 -10.76
CA TYR A 416 17.57 9.10 -10.75
C TYR A 416 16.46 10.17 -10.58
N GLY A 417 15.27 9.94 -11.16
CA GLY A 417 14.16 10.89 -11.05
C GLY A 417 13.39 10.83 -9.73
N THR A 418 13.64 9.85 -8.87
CA THR A 418 12.92 9.72 -7.59
C THR A 418 13.81 9.93 -6.37
N THR A 419 15.07 9.50 -6.45
CA THR A 419 15.98 9.41 -5.30
C THR A 419 17.28 10.13 -5.61
N CYS A 420 17.79 10.93 -4.66
CA CYS A 420 19.14 11.50 -4.80
C CYS A 420 20.20 10.39 -4.68
N PRO A 421 21.20 10.36 -5.57
CA PRO A 421 22.28 9.37 -5.48
C PRO A 421 23.03 9.38 -4.15
N ILE A 422 23.40 8.20 -3.68
CA ILE A 422 24.22 8.00 -2.48
C ILE A 422 25.65 8.44 -2.80
N PRO A 423 26.21 9.48 -2.17
CA PRO A 423 27.58 9.91 -2.45
C PRO A 423 28.61 8.84 -2.07
N PRO A 424 29.81 8.86 -2.67
CA PRO A 424 30.94 8.04 -2.22
C PRO A 424 31.20 8.15 -0.72
N GLY A 425 31.42 7.01 -0.07
CA GLY A 425 31.68 6.91 1.37
C GLY A 425 30.47 7.21 2.27
N LYS A 426 29.27 7.37 1.70
CA LYS A 426 28.02 7.58 2.44
C LYS A 426 27.11 6.35 2.35
N ASN A 427 26.01 6.40 3.08
CA ASN A 427 24.98 5.37 3.03
C ASN A 427 23.58 5.96 2.85
N PHE A 428 22.66 5.10 2.46
CA PHE A 428 21.24 5.38 2.47
C PHE A 428 20.50 4.09 2.82
N THR A 429 19.44 4.21 3.62
CA THR A 429 18.61 3.08 4.03
C THR A 429 17.31 3.11 3.25
N TYR A 430 17.11 2.13 2.38
CA TYR A 430 15.86 1.90 1.68
C TYR A 430 14.85 1.22 2.60
N ILE A 431 13.61 1.70 2.60
CA ILE A 431 12.50 1.18 3.42
C ILE A 431 11.39 0.69 2.48
N LEU A 432 11.42 -0.59 2.13
CA LEU A 432 10.49 -1.20 1.19
C LEU A 432 9.41 -1.98 1.94
N GLN A 433 8.22 -2.06 1.37
CA GLN A 433 7.18 -2.97 1.84
C GLN A 433 6.72 -3.85 0.67
N MET A 434 6.78 -5.17 0.85
CA MET A 434 6.32 -6.14 -0.16
C MET A 434 4.79 -6.29 -0.13
N LYS A 435 4.09 -5.15 -0.07
CA LYS A 435 2.66 -5.04 0.22
C LYS A 435 1.84 -5.71 -0.87
N ASP A 436 1.07 -6.73 -0.49
CA ASP A 436 0.20 -7.47 -1.40
C ASP A 436 0.91 -7.88 -2.70
N GLN A 437 2.17 -8.32 -2.58
CA GLN A 437 2.98 -8.77 -3.71
C GLN A 437 3.58 -10.15 -3.40
N ILE A 438 3.64 -11.01 -4.41
CA ILE A 438 4.33 -12.32 -4.41
C ILE A 438 5.07 -12.44 -5.74
N GLY A 439 5.93 -13.44 -5.91
CA GLY A 439 6.56 -13.73 -7.19
C GLY A 439 8.08 -13.65 -7.19
N SER A 440 8.60 -13.46 -8.40
CA SER A 440 10.03 -13.44 -8.70
C SER A 440 10.40 -12.08 -9.31
N PHE A 441 11.38 -11.41 -8.71
CA PHE A 441 11.85 -10.07 -9.07
C PHE A 441 13.37 -10.02 -8.94
N PHE A 442 13.98 -8.87 -9.22
CA PHE A 442 15.41 -8.65 -9.05
C PHE A 442 15.70 -7.19 -8.73
N TYR A 443 16.92 -6.89 -8.31
CA TYR A 443 17.42 -5.53 -8.16
C TYR A 443 18.67 -5.33 -9.00
N PHE A 444 19.00 -4.08 -9.32
CA PHE A 444 20.23 -3.73 -10.03
C PHE A 444 20.64 -2.27 -9.81
N PRO A 445 21.92 -1.90 -10.04
CA PRO A 445 22.37 -0.52 -10.01
C PRO A 445 21.75 0.30 -11.15
N SER A 446 21.01 1.34 -10.81
CA SER A 446 20.19 2.10 -11.79
C SER A 446 20.83 3.40 -12.29
N LEU A 447 21.95 3.81 -11.69
CA LEU A 447 22.59 5.08 -12.01
C LEU A 447 23.59 4.93 -13.17
N ALA A 448 23.57 5.91 -14.07
CA ALA A 448 24.47 5.98 -15.22
C ALA A 448 24.49 4.64 -16.00
N PHE A 449 25.66 4.02 -16.13
CA PHE A 449 25.81 2.72 -16.80
C PHE A 449 26.22 1.60 -15.81
N HIS A 450 25.98 1.79 -14.50
CA HIS A 450 26.40 0.82 -13.47
C HIS A 450 25.76 -0.56 -13.63
N LYS A 451 24.55 -0.68 -14.21
CA LYS A 451 23.91 -1.98 -14.53
C LYS A 451 24.85 -2.89 -15.32
N ALA A 452 25.69 -2.32 -16.20
CA ALA A 452 26.65 -3.08 -17.00
C ALA A 452 27.86 -3.61 -16.22
N ALA A 453 28.12 -3.08 -15.01
CA ALA A 453 29.17 -3.58 -14.13
C ALA A 453 28.68 -4.74 -13.23
N GLY A 454 27.43 -5.18 -13.37
CA GLY A 454 26.84 -6.19 -12.50
C GLY A 454 26.11 -5.58 -11.30
N GLY A 455 26.38 -6.07 -10.09
CA GLY A 455 25.69 -5.64 -8.87
C GLY A 455 24.19 -5.98 -8.82
N PHE A 456 23.70 -6.83 -9.73
CA PHE A 456 22.33 -7.31 -9.73
C PHE A 456 22.15 -8.55 -8.84
N GLY A 457 20.94 -8.78 -8.34
CA GLY A 457 20.61 -9.96 -7.55
C GLY A 457 19.11 -10.22 -7.49
N ALA A 458 18.73 -11.42 -7.04
CA ALA A 458 17.34 -11.86 -7.05
C ALA A 458 16.54 -11.34 -5.85
N ILE A 459 15.23 -11.16 -6.04
CA ILE A 459 14.25 -10.91 -4.98
C ILE A 459 13.16 -11.98 -5.11
N ARG A 460 12.96 -12.77 -4.07
CA ARG A 460 11.88 -13.76 -3.99
C ARG A 460 10.87 -13.33 -2.95
N ILE A 461 9.61 -13.25 -3.36
CA ILE A 461 8.49 -12.93 -2.47
C ILE A 461 7.53 -14.10 -2.44
N LEU A 462 7.48 -14.80 -1.29
CA LEU A 462 6.62 -15.96 -1.10
C LEU A 462 5.22 -15.58 -0.61
N SER A 463 4.26 -16.46 -0.91
CA SER A 463 2.93 -16.42 -0.29
C SER A 463 3.03 -16.70 1.22
N ARG A 464 2.08 -16.17 2.00
CA ARG A 464 2.01 -16.46 3.44
C ARG A 464 1.69 -17.92 3.70
N PRO A 465 2.14 -18.50 4.83
CA PRO A 465 1.65 -19.79 5.28
C PRO A 465 0.11 -19.76 5.32
N LEU A 466 -0.54 -20.78 4.74
CA LEU A 466 -2.00 -20.92 4.53
C LEU A 466 -2.60 -20.28 3.28
N ILE A 467 -1.85 -19.51 2.49
CA ILE A 467 -2.32 -19.10 1.16
C ILE A 467 -1.88 -20.19 0.17
N PRO A 468 -2.82 -20.93 -0.45
CA PRO A 468 -2.47 -22.01 -1.36
C PRO A 468 -1.84 -21.44 -2.64
N VAL A 469 -0.74 -22.04 -3.06
CA VAL A 469 -0.20 -21.86 -4.42
C VAL A 469 -0.84 -22.89 -5.34
N PRO A 470 -1.09 -22.58 -6.63
CA PRO A 470 -1.87 -23.45 -7.52
C PRO A 470 -1.09 -24.65 -8.07
N PHE A 471 -0.02 -25.08 -7.41
CA PHE A 471 0.82 -26.21 -7.78
C PHE A 471 1.39 -26.89 -6.52
N PRO A 472 1.77 -28.18 -6.58
CA PRO A 472 2.41 -28.87 -5.47
C PRO A 472 3.72 -28.18 -5.05
N ASN A 473 4.10 -28.35 -3.78
CA ASN A 473 5.38 -27.84 -3.30
C ASN A 473 6.52 -28.50 -4.07
N PRO A 474 7.40 -27.74 -4.74
CA PRO A 474 8.56 -28.30 -5.41
C PRO A 474 9.57 -28.80 -4.37
N ALA A 475 10.40 -29.76 -4.77
CA ALA A 475 11.49 -30.30 -3.95
C ALA A 475 12.55 -29.23 -3.63
N ASP A 476 12.78 -28.31 -4.57
CA ASP A 476 13.61 -27.13 -4.35
C ASP A 476 13.17 -25.96 -5.25
N ASP A 477 13.60 -24.75 -4.89
CA ASP A 477 13.28 -23.48 -5.55
C ASP A 477 14.60 -22.72 -5.82
N TYR A 478 14.89 -22.45 -7.09
CA TYR A 478 16.14 -21.81 -7.52
C TYR A 478 15.91 -20.50 -8.27
N SER A 479 16.73 -19.49 -7.98
CA SER A 479 16.88 -18.27 -8.80
C SER A 479 17.85 -18.51 -9.94
N LEU A 480 17.44 -18.08 -11.14
CA LEU A 480 18.21 -18.19 -12.36
C LEU A 480 18.22 -16.82 -13.07
N LEU A 481 19.27 -16.04 -12.82
CA LEU A 481 19.49 -14.74 -13.43
C LEU A 481 20.25 -14.94 -14.75
N ILE A 482 19.61 -14.62 -15.87
CA ILE A 482 20.20 -14.70 -17.21
C ILE A 482 20.34 -13.31 -17.80
N GLY A 483 21.34 -13.10 -18.65
CA GLY A 483 21.53 -11.79 -19.27
C GLY A 483 22.70 -11.79 -20.24
N ASP A 484 22.62 -10.93 -21.25
CA ASP A 484 23.76 -10.59 -22.08
C ASP A 484 24.83 -9.83 -21.28
N TRP A 485 26.09 -9.91 -21.72
CA TRP A 485 27.24 -9.34 -21.02
C TRP A 485 28.26 -8.74 -21.98
N TYR A 486 28.92 -7.67 -21.52
CA TYR A 486 30.05 -7.04 -22.17
C TYR A 486 31.32 -7.28 -21.37
N THR A 487 32.38 -7.67 -22.05
CA THR A 487 33.74 -7.77 -21.51
C THR A 487 34.37 -6.39 -21.27
N ALA A 488 33.94 -5.38 -22.03
CA ALA A 488 34.34 -3.99 -21.82
C ALA A 488 33.81 -3.43 -20.51
N ASN A 489 34.61 -2.58 -19.84
CA ASN A 489 34.21 -1.95 -18.58
C ASN A 489 33.01 -1.00 -18.81
N HIS A 490 32.10 -0.92 -17.85
CA HIS A 490 30.95 -0.03 -17.89
C HIS A 490 31.33 1.45 -18.11
N THR A 491 32.49 1.90 -17.66
CA THR A 491 33.02 3.25 -17.92
C THR A 491 33.33 3.47 -19.40
N ASP A 492 33.89 2.46 -20.07
CA ASP A 492 34.24 2.53 -21.50
C ASP A 492 32.98 2.46 -22.36
N LEU A 493 32.02 1.61 -21.98
CA LEU A 493 30.69 1.56 -22.62
C LEU A 493 29.98 2.91 -22.49
N LYS A 494 30.00 3.50 -21.29
CA LYS A 494 29.47 4.84 -21.05
C LYS A 494 30.17 5.89 -21.92
N ALA A 495 31.50 5.88 -21.99
CA ALA A 495 32.28 6.81 -22.80
C ALA A 495 31.94 6.71 -24.30
N LYS A 496 31.72 5.50 -24.82
CA LYS A 496 31.27 5.29 -26.21
C LYS A 496 29.91 5.95 -26.48
N LEU A 497 28.95 5.75 -25.57
CA LEU A 497 27.62 6.38 -25.66
C LEU A 497 27.70 7.90 -25.56
N ASP A 498 28.48 8.42 -24.62
CA ASP A 498 28.68 9.86 -24.42
C ASP A 498 29.36 10.53 -25.64
N GLY A 499 30.23 9.78 -26.32
CA GLY A 499 30.84 10.15 -27.61
C GLY A 499 29.88 10.11 -28.80
N GLY A 500 28.64 9.64 -28.62
CA GLY A 500 27.61 9.55 -29.66
C GLY A 500 27.63 8.25 -30.48
N SER A 501 28.50 7.29 -30.13
CA SER A 501 28.58 6.00 -30.81
C SER A 501 27.59 4.99 -30.23
N LYS A 502 27.07 4.11 -31.09
CA LYS A 502 26.31 2.93 -30.62
C LYS A 502 27.26 1.93 -29.94
N LEU A 503 26.74 1.17 -28.98
CA LEU A 503 27.50 0.08 -28.38
C LEU A 503 27.71 -1.07 -29.39
N PRO A 504 28.80 -1.83 -29.26
CA PRO A 504 28.94 -3.09 -29.97
C PRO A 504 27.85 -4.08 -29.53
N PHE A 505 27.74 -5.18 -30.26
CA PHE A 505 26.93 -6.31 -29.83
C PHE A 505 27.53 -6.94 -28.56
N PRO A 506 26.72 -7.47 -27.61
CA PRO A 506 27.24 -8.13 -26.41
C PRO A 506 28.16 -9.32 -26.73
N ASP A 507 29.12 -9.59 -25.86
CA ASP A 507 30.17 -10.61 -26.06
C ASP A 507 29.71 -12.03 -25.67
N GLY A 508 28.70 -12.14 -24.80
CA GLY A 508 28.20 -13.44 -24.35
C GLY A 508 26.91 -13.34 -23.53
N ILE A 509 26.44 -14.50 -23.08
CA ILE A 509 25.29 -14.62 -22.15
C ILE A 509 25.76 -15.32 -20.89
N LEU A 510 25.27 -14.86 -19.74
CA LEU A 510 25.54 -15.42 -18.43
C LEU A 510 24.35 -16.20 -17.89
N ILE A 511 24.64 -17.22 -17.07
CA ILE A 511 23.68 -17.87 -16.17
C ILE A 511 24.22 -17.71 -14.74
N ASN A 512 23.48 -16.99 -13.89
CA ASN A 512 23.89 -16.64 -12.52
C ASN A 512 25.28 -15.99 -12.46
N GLY A 513 25.55 -15.05 -13.37
CA GLY A 513 26.81 -14.31 -13.42
C GLY A 513 28.01 -15.09 -13.97
N ARG A 514 27.79 -16.32 -14.45
CA ARG A 514 28.85 -17.21 -14.97
C ARG A 514 28.66 -17.53 -16.44
N GLY A 515 29.77 -17.79 -17.12
CA GLY A 515 29.82 -18.13 -18.53
C GLY A 515 29.42 -19.58 -18.82
N PRO A 516 29.66 -20.03 -20.06
CA PRO A 516 29.27 -21.37 -20.50
C PRO A 516 29.82 -22.47 -19.59
N ASN A 517 28.99 -23.49 -19.34
CA ASN A 517 29.30 -24.71 -18.58
C ASN A 517 29.63 -24.52 -17.09
N ALA A 518 29.53 -23.30 -16.54
CA ALA A 518 29.95 -23.00 -15.16
C ALA A 518 28.85 -23.08 -14.10
N THR A 519 27.58 -23.13 -14.54
CA THR A 519 26.40 -23.23 -13.65
C THR A 519 25.80 -24.63 -13.71
N SER A 520 25.56 -25.23 -12.55
CA SER A 520 24.95 -26.56 -12.44
C SER A 520 23.96 -26.62 -11.28
N PHE A 521 22.83 -27.31 -11.50
CA PHE A 521 21.85 -27.63 -10.48
C PHE A 521 21.75 -29.15 -10.32
N THR A 522 21.75 -29.64 -9.09
CA THR A 522 21.62 -31.07 -8.80
C THR A 522 20.17 -31.41 -8.47
N VAL A 523 19.65 -32.47 -9.09
CA VAL A 523 18.26 -32.92 -8.96
C VAL A 523 18.19 -34.41 -8.63
N GLN A 524 17.13 -34.83 -7.96
CA GLN A 524 16.81 -36.22 -7.66
C GLN A 524 15.75 -36.70 -8.66
N SER A 525 15.92 -37.93 -9.15
CA SER A 525 14.98 -38.53 -10.11
C SER A 525 13.55 -38.58 -9.55
N GLY A 526 12.57 -38.24 -10.39
CA GLY A 526 11.15 -38.22 -10.04
C GLY A 526 10.67 -36.93 -9.35
N ASN A 527 11.57 -36.10 -8.81
CA ASN A 527 11.19 -34.87 -8.12
C ASN A 527 10.95 -33.70 -9.10
N THR A 528 10.12 -32.74 -8.67
CA THR A 528 9.84 -31.50 -9.41
C THR A 528 10.50 -30.30 -8.73
N TYR A 529 11.13 -29.44 -9.52
CA TYR A 529 11.89 -28.27 -9.08
C TYR A 529 11.30 -26.99 -9.67
N ARG A 530 11.37 -25.88 -8.93
CA ARG A 530 10.98 -24.56 -9.43
C ARG A 530 12.21 -23.76 -9.83
N LEU A 531 12.23 -23.25 -11.06
CA LEU A 531 13.26 -22.32 -11.56
C LEU A 531 12.63 -20.94 -11.77
N ARG A 532 13.14 -19.92 -11.09
CA ARG A 532 12.74 -18.51 -11.18
C ARG A 532 13.70 -17.76 -12.09
N ILE A 533 13.31 -17.63 -13.35
CA ILE A 533 14.16 -17.15 -14.43
C ILE A 533 13.92 -15.66 -14.62
N CYS A 534 14.94 -14.83 -14.44
CA CYS A 534 14.86 -13.38 -14.66
C CYS A 534 15.91 -12.93 -15.68
N ASN A 535 15.50 -12.15 -16.69
CA ASN A 535 16.42 -11.54 -17.64
C ASN A 535 16.93 -10.19 -17.13
N VAL A 536 18.15 -10.19 -16.59
CA VAL A 536 18.85 -9.05 -16.00
C VAL A 536 19.85 -8.39 -16.95
N GLY A 537 19.83 -8.75 -18.23
CA GLY A 537 20.75 -8.26 -19.25
C GLY A 537 20.62 -6.75 -19.55
N LEU A 538 21.31 -6.31 -20.60
CA LEU A 538 21.29 -4.91 -21.03
C LEU A 538 20.56 -4.70 -22.35
N GLN A 539 20.44 -5.71 -23.20
CA GLN A 539 19.95 -5.54 -24.57
C GLN A 539 19.02 -6.64 -25.06
N ASN A 540 19.35 -7.91 -24.82
CA ASN A 540 18.78 -9.00 -25.63
C ASN A 540 17.61 -9.71 -24.94
N SER A 541 16.60 -10.07 -25.74
CA SER A 541 15.64 -11.12 -25.35
C SER A 541 16.34 -12.49 -25.40
N LEU A 542 15.99 -13.38 -24.47
CA LEU A 542 16.65 -14.68 -24.33
C LEU A 542 15.63 -15.81 -24.42
N ASN A 543 16.02 -16.94 -25.00
CA ASN A 543 15.23 -18.17 -24.98
C ASN A 543 15.91 -19.22 -24.09
N PHE A 544 15.14 -19.75 -23.14
CA PHE A 544 15.58 -20.72 -22.14
C PHE A 544 15.02 -22.12 -22.45
N ARG A 545 15.88 -23.14 -22.33
CA ARG A 545 15.59 -24.55 -22.62
C ARG A 545 16.32 -25.46 -21.63
N VAL A 546 15.73 -26.62 -21.36
CA VAL A 546 16.42 -27.72 -20.64
C VAL A 546 16.30 -28.98 -21.50
N GLN A 547 17.43 -29.56 -21.86
CA GLN A 547 17.51 -30.73 -22.74
C GLN A 547 16.66 -31.87 -22.17
N GLY A 548 15.75 -32.41 -22.98
CA GLY A 548 14.87 -33.52 -22.60
C GLY A 548 13.75 -33.17 -21.62
N HIS A 549 13.66 -31.93 -21.12
CA HIS A 549 12.70 -31.56 -20.07
C HIS A 549 11.70 -30.50 -20.56
N LYS A 550 10.44 -30.64 -20.16
CA LYS A 550 9.40 -29.62 -20.39
C LYS A 550 9.41 -28.57 -19.29
N LEU A 551 9.04 -27.34 -19.66
CA LEU A 551 9.00 -26.17 -18.80
C LEU A 551 7.53 -25.81 -18.55
N LYS A 552 7.00 -26.15 -17.37
CA LYS A 552 5.62 -25.80 -17.01
C LYS A 552 5.58 -24.41 -16.38
N VAL A 553 5.08 -23.41 -17.10
CA VAL A 553 5.01 -22.02 -16.61
C VAL A 553 3.93 -21.90 -15.54
N VAL A 554 4.31 -21.42 -14.35
CA VAL A 554 3.40 -21.33 -13.18
C VAL A 554 3.29 -19.94 -12.57
N GLU A 555 4.22 -19.03 -12.88
CA GLU A 555 4.19 -17.64 -12.42
C GLU A 555 4.92 -16.72 -13.40
N VAL A 556 4.40 -15.50 -13.56
CA VAL A 556 5.02 -14.41 -14.32
C VAL A 556 4.90 -13.12 -13.51
N GLU A 557 6.03 -12.56 -13.08
CA GLU A 557 6.14 -11.29 -12.35
C GLU A 557 5.12 -11.12 -11.20
N GLY A 558 4.85 -12.19 -10.46
CA GLY A 558 3.92 -12.26 -9.33
C GLY A 558 2.52 -12.77 -9.63
N THR A 559 2.19 -12.99 -10.90
CA THR A 559 0.89 -13.52 -11.32
C THR A 559 0.97 -15.03 -11.54
N HIS A 560 0.09 -15.79 -10.89
CA HIS A 560 -0.03 -17.22 -11.20
C HIS A 560 -0.74 -17.45 -12.52
N THR A 561 -0.18 -18.31 -13.38
CA THR A 561 -0.64 -18.52 -14.75
C THR A 561 -1.47 -19.79 -14.88
N LEU A 562 -2.28 -19.87 -15.95
CA LEU A 562 -2.74 -21.15 -16.47
C LEU A 562 -1.50 -21.97 -16.85
N GLN A 563 -1.40 -23.18 -16.31
CA GLN A 563 -0.17 -23.96 -16.39
C GLN A 563 -0.03 -24.61 -17.76
N ILE A 564 0.80 -23.99 -18.60
CA ILE A 564 1.12 -24.49 -19.94
C ILE A 564 2.58 -24.96 -19.93
N SER A 565 2.82 -26.08 -20.60
CA SER A 565 4.16 -26.67 -20.72
C SER A 565 4.77 -26.37 -22.08
N TYR A 566 5.98 -25.81 -22.09
CA TYR A 566 6.73 -25.52 -23.31
C TYR A 566 8.03 -26.33 -23.36
N SER A 567 8.59 -26.53 -24.56
CA SER A 567 9.96 -27.03 -24.72
C SER A 567 11.00 -25.93 -24.63
N SER A 568 10.59 -24.68 -24.87
CA SER A 568 11.43 -23.49 -24.88
C SER A 568 10.60 -22.29 -24.44
N LEU A 569 11.22 -21.33 -23.77
CA LEU A 569 10.54 -20.16 -23.22
C LEU A 569 11.32 -18.90 -23.56
N ASP A 570 10.67 -17.91 -24.17
CA ASP A 570 11.23 -16.57 -24.32
C ASP A 570 11.05 -15.77 -23.04
N ILE A 571 12.14 -15.19 -22.54
CA ILE A 571 12.17 -14.26 -21.42
C ILE A 571 12.79 -12.96 -21.95
N HIS A 572 11.93 -11.98 -22.19
CA HIS A 572 12.35 -10.68 -22.70
C HIS A 572 13.07 -9.87 -21.63
N LEU A 573 13.81 -8.86 -22.07
CA LEU A 573 14.64 -8.03 -21.21
C LEU A 573 13.84 -7.38 -20.08
N GLY A 574 14.27 -7.57 -18.83
CA GLY A 574 13.61 -7.07 -17.62
C GLY A 574 12.51 -7.96 -17.05
N GLN A 575 12.15 -9.06 -17.72
CA GLN A 575 11.08 -9.96 -17.28
C GLN A 575 11.56 -11.05 -16.34
N CYS A 576 10.64 -11.51 -15.47
CA CYS A 576 10.80 -12.71 -14.65
C CYS A 576 9.65 -13.70 -14.84
N MET A 577 9.98 -14.99 -14.90
CA MET A 577 9.01 -16.09 -14.98
C MET A 577 9.46 -17.28 -14.13
N SER A 578 8.52 -17.99 -13.52
CA SER A 578 8.80 -19.29 -12.87
C SER A 578 8.27 -20.45 -13.69
N VAL A 579 9.11 -21.49 -13.78
CA VAL A 579 8.74 -22.77 -14.38
C VAL A 579 8.93 -23.91 -13.38
N LEU A 580 8.11 -24.94 -13.50
CA LEU A 580 8.34 -26.24 -12.89
C LEU A 580 9.00 -27.18 -13.88
N VAL A 581 10.05 -27.86 -13.44
CA VAL A 581 10.81 -28.85 -14.19
C VAL A 581 10.82 -30.15 -13.39
N THR A 582 10.31 -31.24 -13.95
CA THR A 582 10.32 -32.57 -13.33
C THR A 582 11.51 -33.36 -13.82
N ALA A 583 12.31 -33.92 -12.91
CA ALA A 583 13.45 -34.78 -13.24
C ALA A 583 12.99 -36.19 -13.66
N ASP A 584 12.31 -36.28 -14.80
CA ASP A 584 11.64 -37.48 -15.33
C ASP A 584 12.47 -38.26 -16.38
N GLN A 585 13.60 -37.72 -16.80
CA GLN A 585 14.51 -38.37 -17.74
C GLN A 585 15.44 -39.41 -17.08
N PRO A 586 16.06 -40.33 -17.85
CA PRO A 586 17.06 -41.27 -17.34
C PRO A 586 18.20 -40.57 -16.56
N PRO A 587 18.72 -41.16 -15.46
CA PRO A 587 19.75 -40.51 -14.65
C PRO A 587 21.06 -40.21 -15.41
N GLN A 588 21.28 -38.94 -15.75
CA GLN A 588 22.52 -38.36 -16.30
C GLN A 588 22.51 -36.82 -16.14
N ALA A 589 23.52 -36.13 -16.65
CA ALA A 589 23.47 -34.68 -16.79
C ALA A 589 22.75 -34.25 -18.09
N TYR A 590 22.03 -33.14 -18.04
CA TYR A 590 21.31 -32.55 -19.17
C TYR A 590 21.70 -31.08 -19.35
N TYR A 591 21.80 -30.61 -20.60
CA TYR A 591 22.11 -29.21 -20.86
C TYR A 591 20.95 -28.29 -20.48
N ILE A 592 21.25 -27.24 -19.72
CA ILE A 592 20.46 -26.01 -19.66
C ILE A 592 21.03 -25.10 -20.75
N VAL A 593 20.19 -24.55 -21.61
CA VAL A 593 20.63 -23.72 -22.73
C VAL A 593 19.89 -22.40 -22.72
N VAL A 594 20.65 -21.31 -22.88
CA VAL A 594 20.13 -19.96 -23.04
C VAL A 594 20.72 -19.37 -24.32
N SER A 595 19.87 -18.87 -25.22
CA SER A 595 20.33 -18.20 -26.44
C SER A 595 19.67 -16.85 -26.66
N SER A 596 20.33 -15.94 -27.36
CA SER A 596 19.71 -14.67 -27.75
C SER A 596 18.61 -14.88 -28.80
N ARG A 597 17.62 -14.00 -28.79
CA ARG A 597 16.50 -13.95 -29.73
C ARG A 597 16.56 -12.65 -30.54
N PHE A 598 16.13 -12.72 -31.80
CA PHE A 598 16.03 -11.58 -32.71
C PHE A 598 17.37 -10.87 -32.96
N THR A 599 18.47 -11.63 -32.97
CA THR A 599 19.81 -11.10 -33.17
C THR A 599 20.60 -11.97 -34.15
N THR A 600 21.53 -11.34 -34.87
CA THR A 600 22.56 -12.01 -35.66
C THR A 600 23.91 -11.36 -35.31
N PRO A 601 24.90 -12.11 -34.79
CA PRO A 601 24.89 -13.55 -34.51
C PRO A 601 24.01 -13.93 -33.30
N VAL A 602 23.77 -15.23 -33.15
CA VAL A 602 23.10 -15.80 -31.97
C VAL A 602 24.13 -16.13 -30.91
N LEU A 603 24.01 -15.52 -29.73
CA LEU A 603 24.80 -15.89 -28.57
C LEU A 603 24.17 -17.11 -27.90
N VAL A 604 24.99 -18.04 -27.42
CA VAL A 604 24.54 -19.24 -26.71
C VAL A 604 25.41 -19.43 -25.48
N THR A 605 24.78 -19.76 -24.35
CA THR A 605 25.46 -20.20 -23.14
C THR A 605 24.77 -21.44 -22.57
N THR A 606 25.53 -22.23 -21.82
CA THR A 606 25.10 -23.53 -21.32
C THR A 606 25.33 -23.65 -19.82
N GLY A 607 24.52 -24.48 -19.18
CA GLY A 607 24.70 -24.99 -17.82
C GLY A 607 24.25 -26.44 -17.75
N PHE A 608 24.18 -27.01 -16.55
CA PHE A 608 23.83 -28.43 -16.38
C PHE A 608 22.74 -28.66 -15.33
N LEU A 609 21.76 -29.48 -15.67
CA LEU A 609 20.86 -30.13 -14.73
C LEU A 609 21.40 -31.55 -14.47
N ARG A 610 21.93 -31.83 -13.28
CA ARG A 610 22.62 -33.09 -12.96
C ARG A 610 21.78 -33.98 -12.05
N TYR A 611 21.54 -35.21 -12.45
CA TYR A 611 20.87 -36.19 -11.60
C TYR A 611 21.84 -36.70 -10.53
N ALA A 612 21.47 -36.58 -9.25
CA ALA A 612 22.32 -36.93 -8.11
C ALA A 612 22.76 -38.41 -8.10
N SER A 613 21.98 -39.30 -8.71
CA SER A 613 22.25 -40.73 -8.80
C SER A 613 23.18 -41.13 -9.94
N SER A 614 23.73 -40.18 -10.71
CA SER A 614 24.55 -40.46 -11.89
C SER A 614 25.66 -39.43 -12.09
N ASN A 615 26.84 -39.92 -12.47
CA ASN A 615 27.97 -39.08 -12.88
C ASN A 615 28.11 -38.99 -14.41
N THR A 616 27.19 -39.59 -15.16
CA THR A 616 27.22 -39.58 -16.62
C THR A 616 27.10 -38.13 -17.14
N PRO A 617 28.07 -37.66 -17.96
CA PRO A 617 28.05 -36.30 -18.48
C PRO A 617 26.92 -36.09 -19.49
N ALA A 618 26.59 -34.82 -19.75
CA ALA A 618 25.59 -34.48 -20.76
C ALA A 618 26.11 -34.83 -22.15
N SER A 619 25.28 -35.49 -22.94
CA SER A 619 25.61 -35.96 -24.29
C SER A 619 24.54 -35.56 -25.31
N GLY A 620 24.86 -35.69 -26.59
CA GLY A 620 23.98 -35.30 -27.69
C GLY A 620 23.99 -33.79 -28.02
N PRO A 621 23.22 -33.38 -29.04
CA PRO A 621 23.17 -31.99 -29.46
C PRO A 621 22.44 -31.11 -28.44
N LEU A 622 22.81 -29.82 -28.40
CA LEU A 622 22.06 -28.83 -27.65
C LEU A 622 20.62 -28.76 -28.19
N PRO A 623 19.59 -28.63 -27.32
CA PRO A 623 18.23 -28.41 -27.76
C PRO A 623 18.16 -27.15 -28.63
N GLY A 624 17.71 -27.33 -29.88
CA GLY A 624 17.42 -26.23 -30.79
C GLY A 624 16.33 -25.33 -30.23
N GLY A 625 16.34 -24.07 -30.63
CA GLY A 625 15.31 -23.12 -30.25
C GLY A 625 15.06 -22.08 -31.35
N PRO A 626 13.94 -21.36 -31.25
CA PRO A 626 13.64 -20.30 -32.19
C PRO A 626 14.69 -19.19 -32.04
N THR A 627 15.02 -18.56 -33.16
CA THR A 627 16.01 -17.48 -33.27
C THR A 627 15.33 -16.17 -33.66
N THR A 628 14.75 -16.10 -34.86
CA THR A 628 14.16 -14.89 -35.45
C THR A 628 12.64 -14.97 -35.61
N GLU A 629 12.01 -16.07 -35.23
CA GLU A 629 10.58 -16.34 -35.45
C GLU A 629 9.71 -15.47 -34.50
N ILE A 630 9.34 -14.28 -34.96
CA ILE A 630 8.50 -13.32 -34.22
C ILE A 630 7.12 -13.91 -33.93
N ASP A 631 6.45 -14.49 -34.94
CA ASP A 631 5.10 -15.03 -34.78
C ASP A 631 5.03 -16.11 -33.70
N TRP A 632 6.06 -16.95 -33.61
CA TRP A 632 6.16 -17.97 -32.56
C TRP A 632 6.22 -17.33 -31.17
N SER A 633 7.07 -16.31 -31.00
CA SER A 633 7.27 -15.59 -29.73
C SER A 633 6.01 -14.82 -29.32
N LEU A 634 5.37 -14.16 -30.29
CA LEU A 634 4.13 -13.43 -30.11
C LEU A 634 2.98 -14.36 -29.70
N ASN A 635 2.85 -15.52 -30.34
CA ASN A 635 1.88 -16.54 -29.96
C ASN A 635 2.16 -17.14 -28.58
N GLN A 636 3.44 -17.36 -28.23
CA GLN A 636 3.80 -17.78 -26.87
C GLN A 636 3.35 -16.73 -25.85
N ALA A 637 3.66 -15.45 -26.06
CA ALA A 637 3.26 -14.37 -25.17
C ALA A 637 1.73 -14.27 -25.00
N ARG A 638 0.95 -14.39 -26.09
CA ARG A 638 -0.52 -14.40 -26.06
C ARG A 638 -1.10 -15.61 -25.30
N SER A 639 -0.42 -16.75 -25.35
CA SER A 639 -0.89 -17.98 -24.71
C SER A 639 -0.74 -17.97 -23.18
N ILE A 640 0.14 -17.13 -22.63
CA ILE A 640 0.35 -16.98 -21.19
C ILE A 640 -0.78 -16.13 -20.60
N ARG A 641 -1.62 -16.77 -19.79
CA ARG A 641 -2.84 -16.15 -19.22
C ARG A 641 -2.92 -16.36 -17.71
N THR A 642 -3.61 -15.46 -17.02
CA THR A 642 -3.81 -15.52 -15.56
C THR A 642 -4.68 -16.70 -15.18
N ASN A 643 -4.28 -17.47 -14.16
CA ASN A 643 -5.17 -18.43 -13.52
C ASN A 643 -6.15 -17.69 -12.60
N LEU A 644 -7.36 -17.44 -13.10
CA LEU A 644 -8.37 -16.64 -12.41
C LEU A 644 -8.84 -17.24 -11.08
N THR A 645 -8.74 -18.56 -10.89
CA THR A 645 -9.20 -19.24 -9.67
C THR A 645 -8.11 -19.38 -8.61
N ALA A 646 -6.83 -19.26 -9.00
CA ALA A 646 -5.72 -19.30 -8.07
C ALA A 646 -5.76 -18.10 -7.11
N SER A 647 -5.38 -18.32 -5.84
CA SER A 647 -5.14 -17.24 -4.90
C SER A 647 -3.94 -16.40 -5.34
N GLY A 648 -4.01 -15.10 -5.11
CA GLY A 648 -2.86 -14.21 -5.30
C GLY A 648 -2.04 -14.04 -4.01
N PRO A 649 -1.52 -12.83 -3.73
CA PRO A 649 -0.90 -12.46 -2.45
C PRO A 649 -1.83 -12.59 -1.22
N ARG A 650 -3.14 -12.71 -1.49
CA ARG A 650 -4.22 -12.90 -0.52
C ARG A 650 -5.03 -14.12 -0.93
N PRO A 651 -5.82 -14.73 -0.01
CA PRO A 651 -6.61 -15.92 -0.33
C PRO A 651 -7.65 -15.74 -1.44
N ASN A 652 -8.01 -14.50 -1.80
CA ASN A 652 -8.98 -14.25 -2.86
C ASN A 652 -8.44 -14.66 -4.24
N PRO A 653 -9.30 -15.16 -5.13
CA PRO A 653 -8.92 -15.46 -6.50
C PRO A 653 -8.35 -14.25 -7.24
N GLN A 654 -7.36 -14.47 -8.11
CA GLN A 654 -6.80 -13.41 -8.96
C GLN A 654 -7.86 -12.81 -9.91
N GLY A 655 -8.87 -13.59 -10.29
CA GLY A 655 -9.97 -13.14 -11.14
C GLY A 655 -11.04 -12.28 -10.45
N SER A 656 -10.89 -11.94 -9.16
CA SER A 656 -11.85 -11.09 -8.46
C SER A 656 -11.85 -9.63 -8.92
N TYR A 657 -10.82 -9.18 -9.65
CA TYR A 657 -10.77 -7.82 -10.20
C TYR A 657 -11.10 -7.85 -11.70
N HIS A 658 -12.31 -7.40 -12.05
CA HIS A 658 -12.81 -7.42 -13.43
C HIS A 658 -12.37 -6.20 -14.23
N TYR A 659 -11.06 -6.10 -14.49
CA TYR A 659 -10.46 -4.96 -15.20
C TYR A 659 -11.10 -4.67 -16.57
N GLY A 660 -11.57 -5.71 -17.28
CA GLY A 660 -12.23 -5.58 -18.58
C GLY A 660 -13.62 -4.94 -18.56
N MET A 661 -14.25 -4.81 -17.39
CA MET A 661 -15.56 -4.16 -17.22
C MET A 661 -15.44 -2.67 -16.86
N ILE A 662 -14.22 -2.16 -16.68
CA ILE A 662 -13.96 -0.79 -16.26
C ILE A 662 -13.68 0.05 -17.50
N ASN A 663 -14.46 1.12 -17.68
CA ASN A 663 -14.25 2.05 -18.78
C ASN A 663 -12.93 2.79 -18.63
N THR A 664 -12.16 2.87 -19.71
CA THR A 664 -10.93 3.65 -19.77
C THR A 664 -11.28 5.14 -19.79
N THR A 665 -10.52 5.90 -19.00
CA THR A 665 -10.68 7.36 -18.85
C THR A 665 -9.74 8.13 -19.78
N ARG A 666 -8.65 7.48 -20.22
CA ARG A 666 -7.62 8.06 -21.07
C ARG A 666 -6.87 6.96 -21.81
N THR A 667 -6.56 7.21 -23.07
CA THR A 667 -5.68 6.38 -23.89
C THR A 667 -4.41 7.16 -24.17
N ILE A 668 -3.26 6.55 -23.87
CA ILE A 668 -1.93 7.08 -24.14
C ILE A 668 -1.27 6.18 -25.19
N ARG A 669 -0.81 6.76 -26.30
CA ARG A 669 -0.04 6.08 -27.35
C ARG A 669 1.42 6.51 -27.25
N LEU A 670 2.33 5.56 -27.14
CA LEU A 670 3.76 5.77 -26.94
C LEU A 670 4.54 5.15 -28.10
N ALA A 671 5.05 5.99 -29.00
CA ALA A 671 5.90 5.56 -30.11
C ALA A 671 7.38 5.70 -29.78
N SER A 672 8.15 4.67 -30.11
CA SER A 672 9.61 4.67 -30.04
C SER A 672 10.20 5.45 -31.22
N SER A 673 11.26 6.22 -31.00
CA SER A 673 12.03 6.78 -32.11
C SER A 673 13.53 6.90 -31.78
N ALA A 674 14.34 6.83 -32.84
CA ALA A 674 15.78 6.98 -32.80
C ALA A 674 16.20 8.08 -33.79
N ALA A 675 17.04 9.01 -33.35
CA ALA A 675 17.57 10.08 -34.21
C ALA A 675 18.91 10.57 -33.68
N GLN A 676 19.60 11.40 -34.47
CA GLN A 676 20.74 12.16 -33.97
C GLN A 676 20.29 13.56 -33.53
N VAL A 677 20.72 13.97 -32.34
CA VAL A 677 20.53 15.33 -31.84
C VAL A 677 21.91 15.91 -31.54
N ASN A 678 22.25 17.02 -32.19
CA ASN A 678 23.59 17.64 -32.12
C ASN A 678 24.72 16.64 -32.42
N GLY A 679 24.55 15.83 -33.47
CA GLY A 679 25.54 14.83 -33.91
C GLY A 679 25.67 13.59 -33.02
N LYS A 680 24.86 13.45 -31.96
CA LYS A 680 24.90 12.28 -31.05
C LYS A 680 23.63 11.45 -31.18
N GLN A 681 23.78 10.12 -31.19
CA GLN A 681 22.64 9.21 -31.14
C GLN A 681 21.79 9.45 -29.90
N ARG A 682 20.47 9.53 -30.10
CA ARG A 682 19.45 9.67 -29.06
C ARG A 682 18.27 8.75 -29.35
N TYR A 683 17.52 8.47 -28.29
CA TYR A 683 16.28 7.71 -28.35
C TYR A 683 15.19 8.45 -27.58
N ALA A 684 13.95 8.32 -28.02
CA ALA A 684 12.84 9.08 -27.49
C ALA A 684 11.57 8.25 -27.39
N ILE A 685 10.64 8.77 -26.60
CA ILE A 685 9.24 8.35 -26.56
C ILE A 685 8.41 9.57 -26.98
N ASN A 686 7.53 9.42 -27.98
CA ASN A 686 6.73 10.51 -28.55
C ASN A 686 7.57 11.75 -28.91
N SER A 687 8.72 11.51 -29.55
CA SER A 687 9.71 12.52 -29.96
C SER A 687 10.45 13.24 -28.83
N VAL A 688 10.20 12.91 -27.56
CA VAL A 688 10.95 13.48 -26.42
C VAL A 688 12.04 12.52 -25.97
N SER A 689 13.29 12.95 -26.10
CA SER A 689 14.44 12.24 -25.56
C SER A 689 14.78 12.81 -24.18
N PHE A 690 14.62 11.98 -23.15
CA PHE A 690 14.76 12.40 -21.76
C PHE A 690 16.18 12.86 -21.44
N VAL A 691 16.28 14.02 -20.81
CA VAL A 691 17.52 14.50 -20.18
C VAL A 691 17.37 14.56 -18.65
N PRO A 692 18.32 13.98 -17.89
CA PRO A 692 18.29 14.04 -16.44
C PRO A 692 18.39 15.49 -15.92
N ALA A 693 17.54 15.86 -14.96
CA ALA A 693 17.60 17.15 -14.28
C ALA A 693 18.67 17.18 -13.18
N ASP A 694 19.02 18.35 -12.65
CA ASP A 694 19.96 18.50 -11.53
C ASP A 694 19.40 17.99 -10.19
N THR A 695 18.08 17.85 -10.10
CA THR A 695 17.33 17.51 -8.89
C THR A 695 16.34 16.39 -9.22
N PRO A 696 16.24 15.31 -8.44
CA PRO A 696 15.25 14.27 -8.67
C PRO A 696 13.84 14.85 -8.73
N LEU A 697 13.09 14.46 -9.75
CA LEU A 697 11.76 14.99 -10.07
C LEU A 697 10.79 14.80 -8.91
N LYS A 698 10.82 13.66 -8.21
CA LYS A 698 9.98 13.44 -7.03
C LYS A 698 10.29 14.40 -5.89
N VAL A 699 11.57 14.66 -5.64
CA VAL A 699 12.04 15.58 -4.60
C VAL A 699 11.66 17.02 -4.98
N ALA A 700 11.85 17.40 -6.24
CA ALA A 700 11.45 18.70 -6.76
C ALA A 700 9.93 18.92 -6.70
N ASP A 701 9.13 17.89 -7.03
CA ASP A 701 7.67 17.92 -6.93
C ASP A 701 7.21 18.13 -5.48
N TYR A 702 7.77 17.37 -4.54
CA TYR A 702 7.45 17.48 -3.11
C TYR A 702 7.74 18.89 -2.57
N TYR A 703 8.92 19.43 -2.88
CA TYR A 703 9.38 20.74 -2.41
C TYR A 703 8.88 21.92 -3.26
N LYS A 704 8.11 21.65 -4.33
CA LYS A 704 7.59 22.63 -5.30
C LYS A 704 8.70 23.51 -5.88
N ILE A 705 9.81 22.89 -6.28
CA ILE A 705 10.98 23.58 -6.85
C ILE A 705 10.70 23.88 -8.32
N SER A 706 10.71 25.15 -8.69
CA SER A 706 10.49 25.58 -10.07
C SER A 706 11.70 25.33 -10.97
N GLY A 707 11.42 25.15 -12.27
CA GLY A 707 12.46 25.05 -13.32
C GLY A 707 13.26 23.75 -13.34
N VAL A 708 12.77 22.68 -12.68
CA VAL A 708 13.37 21.33 -12.75
C VAL A 708 12.71 20.50 -13.86
N PHE A 709 11.38 20.54 -13.94
CA PHE A 709 10.60 19.88 -15.00
C PHE A 709 9.29 20.64 -15.23
N ARG A 710 8.58 20.32 -16.31
CA ARG A 710 7.21 20.77 -16.55
C ARG A 710 6.28 19.57 -16.70
N VAL A 711 5.16 19.55 -15.98
CA VAL A 711 4.12 18.54 -16.18
C VAL A 711 3.47 18.75 -17.55
N GLY A 712 3.29 17.67 -18.31
CA GLY A 712 2.78 17.72 -19.68
C GLY A 712 3.86 18.08 -20.71
N SER A 713 5.15 17.91 -20.38
CA SER A 713 6.24 18.12 -21.34
C SER A 713 6.37 17.00 -22.40
N ILE A 714 5.57 15.94 -22.27
CA ILE A 714 5.41 14.87 -23.25
C ILE A 714 3.92 14.70 -23.57
N SER A 715 3.61 14.50 -24.85
CA SER A 715 2.26 14.30 -25.35
C SER A 715 1.76 12.87 -25.10
N ASP A 716 0.45 12.72 -24.96
CA ASP A 716 -0.23 11.43 -24.84
C ASP A 716 -0.23 10.62 -26.14
N ALA A 717 0.10 11.25 -27.26
CA ALA A 717 0.18 10.61 -28.56
C ALA A 717 1.41 11.10 -29.33
N PRO A 718 1.93 10.29 -30.27
CA PRO A 718 3.02 10.72 -31.15
C PRO A 718 2.60 11.97 -31.92
N THR A 719 3.44 13.00 -31.90
CA THR A 719 3.13 14.29 -32.54
C THR A 719 3.55 14.34 -34.01
N GLY A 720 4.32 13.36 -34.48
CA GLY A 720 4.98 13.39 -35.79
C GLY A 720 6.11 14.44 -35.90
N GLY A 721 6.37 15.20 -34.83
CA GLY A 721 7.45 16.18 -34.79
C GLY A 721 8.83 15.53 -34.67
N GLY A 722 9.86 16.30 -35.05
CA GLY A 722 11.26 15.90 -34.85
C GLY A 722 11.62 15.69 -33.39
N MET A 723 12.66 14.89 -33.14
CA MET A 723 13.14 14.59 -31.80
C MET A 723 13.70 15.85 -31.11
N TYR A 724 13.36 16.04 -29.83
CA TYR A 724 13.90 17.11 -28.99
C TYR A 724 14.24 16.61 -27.59
N LEU A 725 15.06 17.38 -26.87
CA LEU A 725 15.50 17.06 -25.51
C LEU A 725 14.60 17.79 -24.50
N ASP A 726 14.09 17.07 -23.51
CA ASP A 726 13.38 17.65 -22.36
C ASP A 726 13.46 16.69 -21.16
N THR A 727 13.20 17.19 -19.96
CA THR A 727 12.94 16.37 -18.78
C THR A 727 11.45 16.00 -18.80
N SER A 728 11.13 14.94 -19.56
CA SER A 728 9.76 14.54 -19.88
C SER A 728 8.98 14.04 -18.64
N VAL A 729 7.89 14.73 -18.31
CA VAL A 729 6.95 14.36 -17.25
C VAL A 729 5.52 14.42 -17.78
N MET A 730 4.83 13.29 -17.73
CA MET A 730 3.41 13.17 -18.05
C MET A 730 2.59 13.25 -16.77
N GLY A 731 1.60 14.14 -16.71
CA GLY A 731 0.67 14.20 -15.57
C GLY A 731 -0.45 13.18 -15.74
N ALA A 732 -0.88 12.53 -14.66
CA ALA A 732 -2.07 11.69 -14.65
C ALA A 732 -2.80 11.73 -13.29
N ASP A 733 -4.11 11.54 -13.33
CA ASP A 733 -4.96 11.63 -12.15
C ASP A 733 -4.97 10.34 -11.33
N TYR A 734 -4.84 10.48 -10.02
CA TYR A 734 -5.00 9.37 -9.09
C TYR A 734 -6.39 8.72 -9.24
N ARG A 735 -6.41 7.39 -9.35
CA ARG A 735 -7.57 6.51 -9.61
C ARG A 735 -8.14 6.56 -11.03
N ALA A 736 -7.48 7.24 -11.96
CA ALA A 736 -7.80 7.04 -13.37
C ALA A 736 -7.53 5.59 -13.78
N PHE A 737 -8.39 5.05 -14.63
CA PHE A 737 -8.17 3.76 -15.30
C PHE A 737 -7.77 4.06 -16.74
N ILE A 738 -6.54 3.74 -17.11
CA ILE A 738 -5.96 4.17 -18.38
C ILE A 738 -5.56 3.00 -19.27
N GLU A 739 -5.53 3.26 -20.56
CA GLU A 739 -4.92 2.41 -21.57
C GLU A 739 -3.59 3.03 -22.01
N ILE A 740 -2.54 2.23 -22.08
CA ILE A 740 -1.29 2.61 -22.74
C ILE A 740 -1.06 1.67 -23.91
N VAL A 741 -0.88 2.22 -25.11
CA VAL A 741 -0.55 1.51 -26.34
C VAL A 741 0.89 1.86 -26.69
N PHE A 742 1.76 0.86 -26.67
CA PHE A 742 3.13 0.99 -27.16
C PHE A 742 3.17 0.67 -28.65
N GLU A 743 3.79 1.54 -29.41
CA GLU A 743 3.92 1.45 -30.87
C GLU A 743 5.40 1.35 -31.24
N ASN A 744 5.74 0.31 -31.98
CA ASN A 744 7.11 0.05 -32.41
C ASN A 744 7.16 -0.07 -33.93
N SER A 745 7.55 1.01 -34.60
CA SER A 745 7.82 1.04 -36.05
C SER A 745 9.27 0.67 -36.38
N GLU A 746 10.08 0.32 -35.39
CA GLU A 746 11.46 -0.10 -35.60
C GLU A 746 11.55 -1.60 -35.90
N ASP A 747 12.68 -2.02 -36.48
CA ASP A 747 13.01 -3.41 -36.83
C ASP A 747 13.57 -4.24 -35.66
N ILE A 748 13.72 -3.62 -34.49
CA ILE A 748 14.17 -4.28 -33.26
C ILE A 748 13.03 -4.43 -32.25
N LEU A 749 13.12 -5.46 -31.40
CA LEU A 749 12.21 -5.61 -30.28
C LEU A 749 12.48 -4.54 -29.21
N GLN A 750 11.41 -3.93 -28.70
CA GLN A 750 11.46 -3.04 -27.53
C GLN A 750 10.97 -3.78 -26.29
N SER A 751 11.45 -3.38 -25.12
CA SER A 751 10.93 -3.85 -23.83
C SER A 751 10.72 -2.64 -22.92
N TYR A 752 9.51 -2.47 -22.41
CA TYR A 752 9.12 -1.33 -21.59
C TYR A 752 8.76 -1.78 -20.18
N HIS A 753 9.29 -1.07 -19.19
CA HIS A 753 9.02 -1.28 -17.78
C HIS A 753 8.39 -0.02 -17.17
N LEU A 754 7.39 -0.21 -16.30
CA LEU A 754 6.78 0.86 -15.52
C LEU A 754 6.98 0.61 -14.02
N ASN A 755 7.73 1.50 -13.39
CA ASN A 755 7.98 1.43 -11.95
C ASN A 755 6.68 1.61 -11.16
N GLY A 756 6.60 0.99 -9.99
CA GLY A 756 5.51 1.19 -9.05
C GLY A 756 4.18 0.51 -9.39
N TYR A 757 4.10 -0.16 -10.54
CA TYR A 757 2.85 -0.71 -11.06
C TYR A 757 3.00 -2.12 -11.61
N ALA A 758 1.90 -2.86 -11.57
CA ALA A 758 1.63 -3.98 -12.46
C ALA A 758 0.39 -3.64 -13.29
N PHE A 759 0.38 -4.07 -14.55
CA PHE A 759 -0.66 -3.78 -15.55
C PHE A 759 -1.09 -5.05 -16.28
N TRP A 760 -2.29 -5.05 -16.84
CA TRP A 760 -2.78 -6.17 -17.66
C TRP A 760 -2.37 -5.97 -19.12
N VAL A 761 -1.71 -6.96 -19.72
CA VAL A 761 -1.38 -6.93 -21.15
C VAL A 761 -2.59 -7.42 -21.95
N VAL A 762 -3.42 -6.47 -22.39
CA VAL A 762 -4.74 -6.76 -22.96
C VAL A 762 -4.67 -7.09 -24.45
N GLY A 763 -3.68 -6.60 -25.18
CA GLY A 763 -3.55 -6.90 -26.61
C GLY A 763 -2.13 -6.70 -27.11
N MET A 764 -1.77 -7.42 -28.16
CA MET A 764 -0.54 -7.23 -28.92
C MET A 764 -0.75 -7.81 -30.30
N ASP A 765 -0.30 -7.14 -31.35
CA ASP A 765 -0.33 -7.66 -32.72
C ASP A 765 0.68 -6.95 -33.63
N GLY A 766 0.94 -7.55 -34.79
CA GLY A 766 1.69 -6.92 -35.87
C GLY A 766 0.94 -5.74 -36.50
N GLY A 767 1.70 -4.85 -37.15
CA GLY A 767 1.18 -3.69 -37.85
C GLY A 767 0.94 -2.48 -36.95
N GLN A 768 0.08 -1.58 -37.42
CA GLN A 768 -0.26 -0.34 -36.71
C GLN A 768 -1.50 -0.54 -35.84
N TRP A 769 -1.46 -0.04 -34.60
CA TRP A 769 -2.62 -0.06 -33.74
C TRP A 769 -3.69 0.89 -34.25
N THR A 770 -4.96 0.46 -34.19
CA THR A 770 -6.12 1.32 -34.46
C THR A 770 -7.15 1.16 -33.35
N SER A 771 -8.14 2.04 -33.28
CA SER A 771 -9.20 1.88 -32.28
C SER A 771 -9.98 0.56 -32.40
N ALA A 772 -10.07 -0.02 -33.62
CA ALA A 772 -10.69 -1.32 -33.87
C ALA A 772 -9.87 -2.49 -33.32
N SER A 773 -8.56 -2.31 -33.06
CA SER A 773 -7.72 -3.34 -32.45
C SER A 773 -8.20 -3.77 -31.06
N ARG A 774 -9.05 -2.96 -30.40
CA ARG A 774 -9.68 -3.31 -29.12
C ARG A 774 -10.61 -4.52 -29.19
N ASP A 775 -11.14 -4.85 -30.37
CA ASP A 775 -11.99 -6.02 -30.57
C ASP A 775 -11.25 -7.34 -30.30
N GLN A 776 -9.91 -7.31 -30.34
CA GLN A 776 -9.05 -8.46 -30.09
C GLN A 776 -8.52 -8.51 -28.64
N TYR A 777 -8.90 -7.56 -27.78
CA TYR A 777 -8.35 -7.48 -26.44
C TYR A 777 -8.83 -8.64 -25.55
N ASN A 778 -7.89 -9.21 -24.81
CA ASN A 778 -8.18 -10.10 -23.70
C ASN A 778 -8.62 -9.31 -22.46
N LEU A 779 -9.93 -9.15 -22.33
CA LEU A 779 -10.56 -8.43 -21.22
C LEU A 779 -10.97 -9.34 -20.04
N ARG A 780 -10.54 -10.61 -20.04
CA ARG A 780 -10.94 -11.59 -19.03
C ARG A 780 -9.78 -12.13 -18.21
N ASP A 781 -8.75 -12.69 -18.86
CA ASP A 781 -7.66 -13.42 -18.21
C ASP A 781 -6.26 -13.01 -18.69
N ALA A 782 -6.10 -11.76 -19.13
CA ALA A 782 -4.80 -11.18 -19.45
C ALA A 782 -3.84 -11.33 -18.27
N VAL A 783 -2.57 -11.61 -18.59
CA VAL A 783 -1.51 -11.70 -17.59
C VAL A 783 -1.18 -10.31 -17.04
N SER A 784 -1.08 -10.20 -15.71
CA SER A 784 -0.60 -8.98 -15.06
C SER A 784 0.92 -9.01 -14.93
N ARG A 785 1.57 -7.92 -15.32
CA ARG A 785 3.03 -7.79 -15.52
C ARG A 785 3.53 -6.41 -15.13
N CYS A 786 4.84 -6.25 -14.96
CA CYS A 786 5.48 -4.94 -14.80
C CYS A 786 6.38 -4.55 -15.99
N THR A 787 6.69 -5.52 -16.85
CA THR A 787 7.51 -5.35 -18.05
C THR A 787 6.83 -5.98 -19.25
N VAL A 788 6.81 -5.29 -20.40
CA VAL A 788 6.17 -5.78 -21.62
C VAL A 788 7.05 -5.54 -22.84
N GLN A 789 7.13 -6.55 -23.70
CA GLN A 789 7.79 -6.47 -24.99
C GLN A 789 6.87 -5.88 -26.06
N VAL A 790 7.45 -5.20 -27.04
CA VAL A 790 6.79 -4.74 -28.26
C VAL A 790 7.61 -5.21 -29.44
N TYR A 791 7.06 -6.13 -30.22
CA TYR A 791 7.77 -6.75 -31.35
C TYR A 791 8.10 -5.72 -32.45
N PRO A 792 9.04 -6.02 -33.35
CA PRO A 792 9.30 -5.19 -34.54
C PRO A 792 8.02 -4.94 -35.35
N ASN A 793 7.84 -3.73 -35.86
CA ASN A 793 6.68 -3.34 -36.68
C ASN A 793 5.31 -3.74 -36.09
N SER A 794 5.16 -3.60 -34.77
CA SER A 794 4.02 -4.13 -34.00
C SER A 794 3.58 -3.14 -32.92
N TRP A 795 2.51 -3.50 -32.21
CA TRP A 795 2.00 -2.76 -31.06
C TRP A 795 1.70 -3.68 -29.88
N THR A 796 1.64 -3.10 -28.68
CA THR A 796 1.18 -3.80 -27.48
C THR A 796 0.41 -2.85 -26.58
N ALA A 797 -0.77 -3.25 -26.13
CA ALA A 797 -1.67 -2.45 -25.31
C ALA A 797 -1.79 -3.03 -23.89
N ILE A 798 -1.80 -2.14 -22.91
CA ILE A 798 -1.94 -2.47 -21.50
C ILE A 798 -3.07 -1.66 -20.85
N TYR A 799 -3.76 -2.26 -19.88
CA TYR A 799 -4.70 -1.58 -18.98
C TYR A 799 -4.08 -1.44 -17.59
N LEU A 800 -4.22 -0.24 -17.02
CA LEU A 800 -3.58 0.11 -15.77
C LEU A 800 -4.50 1.00 -14.89
N PRO A 801 -4.76 0.62 -13.64
CA PRO A 801 -5.35 1.51 -12.65
C PRO A 801 -4.25 2.37 -12.01
N LEU A 802 -4.40 3.69 -12.02
CA LEU A 802 -3.45 4.61 -11.40
C LEU A 802 -3.72 4.75 -9.90
N ASP A 803 -3.49 3.69 -9.14
CA ASP A 803 -3.79 3.58 -7.69
C ASP A 803 -2.59 3.82 -6.76
N ASN A 804 -1.45 4.24 -7.32
CA ASN A 804 -0.20 4.47 -6.60
C ASN A 804 0.32 5.91 -6.84
N VAL A 805 0.00 6.84 -5.94
CA VAL A 805 0.45 8.24 -6.05
C VAL A 805 1.96 8.32 -6.00
N GLY A 806 2.56 9.12 -6.89
CA GLY A 806 4.00 9.28 -6.93
C GLY A 806 4.53 9.73 -8.28
N MET A 807 5.85 9.67 -8.40
CA MET A 807 6.60 9.92 -9.63
C MET A 807 7.20 8.60 -10.08
N TRP A 808 6.72 8.05 -11.20
CA TRP A 808 7.04 6.69 -11.63
C TRP A 808 7.72 6.69 -13.00
N ASN A 809 8.86 6.03 -13.11
CA ASN A 809 9.61 5.95 -14.36
C ASN A 809 8.97 4.93 -15.30
N LEU A 810 8.65 5.35 -16.53
CA LEU A 810 8.42 4.45 -17.66
C LEU A 810 9.67 4.50 -18.54
N ARG A 811 10.31 3.35 -18.77
CA ARG A 811 11.57 3.29 -19.52
C ARG A 811 11.66 2.08 -20.43
N SER A 812 12.52 2.19 -21.43
CA SER A 812 13.08 1.03 -22.10
C SER A 812 13.97 0.23 -21.14
N GLU A 813 13.87 -1.09 -21.14
CA GLU A 813 14.82 -1.96 -20.44
C GLU A 813 16.11 -2.17 -21.24
N PHE A 814 16.14 -1.79 -22.53
CA PHE A 814 17.39 -1.72 -23.29
C PHE A 814 18.22 -0.55 -22.75
N TRP A 815 19.20 -0.89 -21.92
CA TRP A 815 19.88 0.07 -21.05
C TRP A 815 20.61 1.18 -21.79
N ALA A 816 21.20 0.89 -22.96
CA ALA A 816 21.81 1.91 -23.82
C ALA A 816 20.78 2.94 -24.32
N ARG A 817 19.57 2.50 -24.66
CA ARG A 817 18.50 3.39 -25.11
C ARG A 817 17.91 4.19 -23.96
N GLN A 818 17.74 3.57 -22.79
CA GLN A 818 17.35 4.28 -21.56
C GLN A 818 18.36 5.39 -21.22
N TYR A 819 19.65 5.06 -21.20
CA TYR A 819 20.74 6.00 -20.91
C TYR A 819 20.73 7.19 -21.89
N LEU A 820 20.43 6.93 -23.16
CA LEU A 820 20.35 7.92 -24.22
C LEU A 820 18.97 8.58 -24.39
N GLY A 821 18.04 8.36 -23.45
CA GLY A 821 16.83 9.18 -23.29
C GLY A 821 15.49 8.49 -23.56
N GLN A 822 15.44 7.17 -23.84
CA GLN A 822 14.18 6.45 -24.09
C GLN A 822 13.41 6.13 -22.79
N GLN A 823 12.93 7.18 -22.14
CA GLN A 823 12.18 7.09 -20.89
C GLN A 823 11.38 8.39 -20.66
N PHE A 824 10.45 8.36 -19.72
CA PHE A 824 9.84 9.55 -19.13
C PHE A 824 9.36 9.23 -17.71
N TYR A 825 8.80 10.21 -17.02
CA TYR A 825 8.17 9.99 -15.72
C TYR A 825 6.67 10.28 -15.76
N LEU A 826 5.88 9.32 -15.27
CA LEU A 826 4.47 9.48 -15.03
C LEU A 826 4.26 10.03 -13.61
N ARG A 827 3.73 11.24 -13.51
CA ARG A 827 3.36 11.89 -12.27
C ARG A 827 1.90 11.60 -11.96
N VAL A 828 1.66 10.62 -11.09
CA VAL A 828 0.32 10.26 -10.62
C VAL A 828 0.01 11.10 -9.40
N TYR A 829 -0.97 11.99 -9.52
CA TYR A 829 -1.18 13.07 -8.56
C TYR A 829 -2.58 13.08 -7.97
N THR A 830 -2.65 13.53 -6.72
CA THR A 830 -3.89 13.84 -6.00
C THR A 830 -3.72 15.17 -5.27
N THR A 831 -4.81 15.93 -5.11
CA THR A 831 -4.83 17.14 -4.28
C THR A 831 -4.87 16.82 -2.78
N SER A 832 -5.15 15.56 -2.42
CA SER A 832 -5.12 15.06 -1.05
C SER A 832 -3.69 15.00 -0.53
N THR A 833 -3.44 15.55 0.66
CA THR A 833 -2.15 15.40 1.38
C THR A 833 -2.21 14.25 2.40
N SER A 834 -3.12 13.30 2.20
CA SER A 834 -3.33 12.19 3.14
C SER A 834 -2.20 11.16 3.04
N LEU A 835 -1.72 10.69 4.19
CA LEU A 835 -0.78 9.56 4.29
C LEU A 835 -1.36 8.24 3.75
N ARG A 836 -2.69 8.20 3.53
CA ARG A 836 -3.35 7.08 2.85
C ARG A 836 -2.98 7.00 1.37
N ASP A 837 -2.74 8.14 0.74
CA ASP A 837 -2.54 8.23 -0.71
C ASP A 837 -1.05 8.22 -1.04
N GLU A 838 -0.23 8.95 -0.29
CA GLU A 838 1.24 8.96 -0.43
C GLU A 838 1.93 9.14 0.93
N TYR A 839 3.04 8.42 1.16
CA TYR A 839 3.86 8.60 2.35
C TYR A 839 4.63 9.93 2.33
N PRO A 840 4.97 10.50 3.51
CA PRO A 840 5.78 11.70 3.55
C PRO A 840 7.18 11.36 3.05
N ILE A 841 7.93 12.38 2.63
CA ILE A 841 9.36 12.21 2.31
C ILE A 841 10.08 11.51 3.48
N PRO A 842 10.89 10.47 3.24
CA PRO A 842 11.62 9.78 4.30
C PRO A 842 12.50 10.74 5.11
N LYS A 843 12.60 10.51 6.43
CA LYS A 843 13.43 11.37 7.31
C LYS A 843 14.90 11.37 6.90
N ASN A 844 15.39 10.23 6.41
CA ASN A 844 16.74 9.99 5.89
C ASN A 844 16.89 10.29 4.38
N ALA A 845 15.88 10.88 3.73
CA ALA A 845 15.97 11.20 2.30
C ALA A 845 17.17 12.11 2.03
N LEU A 846 18.02 11.70 1.07
CA LEU A 846 19.11 12.51 0.58
C LEU A 846 18.57 13.68 -0.25
N LEU A 847 19.15 14.86 -0.06
CA LEU A 847 18.77 16.08 -0.76
C LEU A 847 19.96 16.61 -1.57
N CYS A 848 19.74 16.82 -2.86
CA CYS A 848 20.76 17.16 -3.85
C CYS A 848 20.21 18.16 -4.87
N GLY A 849 21.07 18.69 -5.73
CA GLY A 849 20.70 19.72 -6.70
C GLY A 849 20.09 20.95 -6.00
N ARG A 850 18.97 21.44 -6.54
CA ARG A 850 18.23 22.59 -6.00
C ARG A 850 17.48 22.28 -4.70
N ALA A 851 17.41 21.01 -4.30
CA ALA A 851 16.86 20.62 -3.00
C ALA A 851 17.92 20.65 -1.88
N SER A 852 19.20 20.87 -2.21
CA SER A 852 20.27 21.00 -1.21
C SER A 852 19.95 22.10 -0.19
N GLY A 853 20.24 21.83 1.09
CA GLY A 853 19.96 22.74 2.21
C GLY A 853 18.50 22.80 2.68
N ARG A 854 17.55 22.14 1.98
CA ARG A 854 16.19 21.96 2.51
C ARG A 854 16.18 20.98 3.67
N ARG A 855 15.11 21.00 4.48
CA ARG A 855 14.94 20.08 5.62
C ARG A 855 13.77 19.14 5.35
N THR A 856 13.99 17.85 5.57
CA THR A 856 12.91 16.90 5.78
C THR A 856 12.23 17.29 7.10
N ARG A 857 10.93 17.59 7.10
CA ARG A 857 10.25 17.99 8.34
C ARG A 857 10.32 16.82 9.33
N PRO A 858 10.72 17.05 10.59
CA PRO A 858 10.49 16.06 11.64
C PRO A 858 8.97 15.98 11.86
N LEU A 859 8.37 14.86 11.47
CA LEU A 859 7.08 14.44 12.04
C LEU A 859 7.29 14.04 13.50
#